data_AF-A0AAD5P083-F1
#
_entry.id   AF-A0AAD5P083-F1
#
_cell.length_a   1.000
_cell.length_b   1.000
_cell.length_c   1.000
_cell.angle_alpha   90.00
_cell.angle_beta   90.00
_cell.angle_gamma   90.00
#
_symmetry.space_group_name_H-M   'P 1'
#
loop_
_entity.id
_entity.type
_entity.pdbx_description
1 polymer ?
#
loop_
_entity_poly.entity_id
_entity_poly.type
_entity_poly.pdbx_seq_one_letter_code
_entity_poly.pdbx_strand_id
1 'polypeptide(L)'
;MASRTGDLVSSVQPAHQLDIDALFRYLSVHISGFPASPSKFSVSQFGHGQSNPTFLIEVGSGAAVKRYVLRKKPPGKLLQSAHAVDREFQVLRALGDNTLVQVPKVFCMCDDPSVIGTAFYIMEFLEGRIFIDPKLPGMAPERRRAIYRATAKALASIHSADVDMIGLGKYGLRDNYCKRQIERWAKQYVACTAEGKPPAYPKMFELIDWLRQNIPREDSSGTTAGLVHGDFRIDNLVFHPIEDRVIGILDWELSTLGNQMSDVAYTCMPYLVAIGQKEKQIGQGFELAGIPEGIPSLPDFLADYCSAAGKPWPAAEWKFYIAFAMFRGASIYTGVYSRWLMGNASGGDRAQYVGSQANGLIDFALSFIARKSVLPAIPPFAIAQGYPQKFGNGNKIHGISEENGRFVPSERVLGLRNKLIKFMEDHIYPMEKEFYKLAQSDSRWTIHPEEERLKELAKKEGLWNLFIPFDSASRARRLIVDGGKQAISENGTDLLLGAGLSNLEYGYLCEIMGRSVWAPQVFNCGAPDTGNMEVLLRYGNKEQLHEWLVPLLEGKIRSGFAMTEPQVASSDATNIECSIKRQGNSYIVNGNKWWTSGAMDPRCRVLIVMGKTDFSAAKHKQQSMILVDVQTPGVHIKRPLMVFGFDDAPHGHAEVSFKNVCVPANNILLGEGRGFEIAQGRLGPGRLHHCMRLIGAAERGMQMMAQRALSRKVFGKFIAEQGSFLADVAKCRIELERTRLLVLEAADQLDRLGNKTARGIIAMAKVAAPNMALMVLDMAMQVHGAAGLSSDTVLAHLWATARTLRIADGPDEVHLGTIAKLELQRAKL
;
A
#
# COMPACT_ATOMS: atom_id res chain seq x y z
N MET A 1 -5.37 32.60 -0.19
CA MET A 1 -4.07 32.67 0.50
C MET A 1 -4.23 31.96 1.84
N ALA A 2 -3.22 31.17 2.22
CA ALA A 2 -3.20 30.54 3.54
C ALA A 2 -2.88 31.59 4.61
N SER A 3 -3.54 31.51 5.76
CA SER A 3 -3.16 32.30 6.93
C SER A 3 -2.15 31.50 7.75
N ARG A 4 -1.08 32.15 8.22
CA ARG A 4 -0.20 31.52 9.21
C ARG A 4 -0.92 31.50 10.55
N THR A 5 -0.70 30.46 11.35
CA THR A 5 -1.37 30.34 12.66
C THR A 5 -1.06 31.51 13.59
N GLY A 6 0.16 32.07 13.52
CA GLY A 6 0.54 33.27 14.29
C GLY A 6 -0.14 34.57 13.85
N ASP A 7 -0.64 34.66 12.62
CA ASP A 7 -1.24 35.89 12.07
C ASP A 7 -2.75 36.01 12.41
N LEU A 8 -3.33 34.99 13.03
CA LEU A 8 -4.78 34.90 13.33
C LEU A 8 -5.16 35.52 14.69
N VAL A 9 -4.22 36.15 15.39
CA VAL A 9 -4.43 36.70 16.74
C VAL A 9 -4.87 38.16 16.71
N SER A 10 -5.76 38.52 17.63
CA SER A 10 -6.25 39.87 17.90
C SER A 10 -6.14 40.18 19.39
N SER A 11 -6.50 41.42 19.77
CA SER A 11 -6.66 41.78 21.18
C SER A 11 -7.77 40.94 21.83
N VAL A 12 -7.58 40.65 23.12
CA VAL A 12 -8.56 39.91 23.94
C VAL A 12 -9.81 40.78 24.12
N GLN A 13 -10.98 40.23 23.79
CA GLN A 13 -12.24 40.94 23.98
C GLN A 13 -12.53 41.18 25.48
N PRO A 14 -13.16 42.31 25.86
CA PRO A 14 -13.45 42.62 27.26
C PRO A 14 -14.21 41.51 28.02
N ALA A 15 -15.16 40.85 27.34
CA ALA A 15 -15.93 39.74 27.90
C ALA A 15 -15.12 38.46 28.17
N HIS A 16 -13.84 38.45 27.81
CA HIS A 16 -12.95 37.30 27.86
C HIS A 16 -11.62 37.59 28.57
N GLN A 17 -11.54 38.70 29.32
CA GLN A 17 -10.37 39.00 30.14
C GLN A 17 -10.09 37.85 31.13
N LEU A 18 -8.80 37.58 31.34
CA LEU A 18 -8.29 36.51 32.18
C LEU A 18 -7.43 37.10 33.30
N ASP A 19 -7.41 36.47 34.47
CA ASP A 19 -6.40 36.73 35.50
C ASP A 19 -5.06 36.15 35.01
N ILE A 20 -4.21 37.03 34.49
CA ILE A 20 -2.93 36.67 33.86
C ILE A 20 -1.93 36.13 34.89
N ASP A 21 -1.95 36.66 36.11
CA ASP A 21 -1.01 36.26 37.17
C ASP A 21 -1.38 34.90 37.74
N ALA A 22 -2.67 34.65 37.97
CA ALA A 22 -3.17 33.35 38.39
C ALA A 22 -2.91 32.28 37.34
N LEU A 23 -3.15 32.61 36.05
CA LEU A 23 -2.82 31.72 34.94
C LEU A 23 -1.33 31.39 34.91
N PHE A 24 -0.45 32.40 34.99
CA PHE A 24 1.00 32.17 34.97
C PHE A 24 1.46 31.25 36.12
N ARG A 25 0.98 31.49 37.35
CA ARG A 25 1.28 30.62 38.51
C ARG A 25 0.83 29.18 38.26
N TYR A 26 -0.37 28.99 37.73
CA TYR A 26 -0.90 27.66 37.43
C TYR A 26 -0.04 26.93 36.39
N LEU A 27 0.30 27.59 35.27
CA LEU A 27 1.08 26.98 34.20
C LEU A 27 2.50 26.62 34.63
N SER A 28 3.12 27.45 35.46
CA SER A 28 4.48 27.21 35.98
C SER A 28 4.58 25.94 36.83
N VAL A 29 3.49 25.55 37.48
CA VAL A 29 3.42 24.33 38.30
C VAL A 29 3.06 23.11 37.46
N HIS A 30 2.13 23.26 36.50
CA HIS A 30 1.49 22.11 35.85
C HIS A 30 2.08 21.74 34.47
N ILE A 31 2.94 22.57 33.89
CA ILE A 31 3.60 22.27 32.61
C ILE A 31 5.09 22.03 32.83
N SER A 32 5.53 20.80 32.59
CA SER A 32 6.95 20.44 32.66
C SER A 32 7.78 21.24 31.65
N GLY A 33 8.85 21.88 32.12
CA GLY A 33 9.72 22.74 31.29
C GLY A 33 9.12 24.11 30.93
N PHE A 34 8.08 24.54 31.64
CA PHE A 34 7.55 25.90 31.56
C PHE A 34 8.56 26.91 32.14
N PRO A 35 8.82 28.07 31.49
CA PRO A 35 9.78 29.04 32.00
C PRO A 35 9.37 29.61 33.37
N ALA A 36 10.20 29.36 34.40
CA ALA A 36 9.93 29.80 35.77
C ALA A 36 10.08 31.32 35.98
N SER A 37 10.85 31.99 35.14
CA SER A 37 11.05 33.45 35.18
C SER A 37 11.15 34.02 33.77
N PRO A 38 10.03 34.15 33.05
CA PRO A 38 10.05 34.68 31.69
C PRO A 38 10.29 36.20 31.69
N SER A 39 11.03 36.69 30.70
CA SER A 39 11.19 38.13 30.44
C SER A 39 9.92 38.76 29.86
N LYS A 40 9.02 37.94 29.29
CA LYS A 40 7.73 38.37 28.75
C LYS A 40 6.69 37.25 28.88
N PHE A 41 5.50 37.57 29.35
CA PHE A 41 4.33 36.71 29.33
C PHE A 41 3.16 37.50 28.73
N SER A 42 2.65 37.08 27.57
CA SER A 42 1.55 37.77 26.90
C SER A 42 0.49 36.81 26.40
N VAL A 43 -0.77 37.25 26.48
CA VAL A 43 -1.93 36.51 26.00
C VAL A 43 -2.66 37.33 24.93
N SER A 44 -2.90 36.71 23.78
CA SER A 44 -3.71 37.26 22.69
C SER A 44 -4.83 36.28 22.33
N GLN A 45 -5.91 36.76 21.72
CA GLN A 45 -7.06 35.93 21.40
C GLN A 45 -7.06 35.58 19.92
N PHE A 46 -7.37 34.34 19.54
CA PHE A 46 -7.58 34.02 18.13
C PHE A 46 -8.90 34.63 17.64
N GLY A 47 -8.83 35.42 16.56
CA GLY A 47 -9.98 36.17 16.02
C GLY A 47 -10.89 35.37 15.07
N HIS A 48 -10.57 34.09 14.84
CA HIS A 48 -11.27 33.23 13.88
C HIS A 48 -11.83 31.97 14.58
N GLY A 49 -13.13 31.70 14.40
CA GLY A 49 -13.85 30.56 14.98
C GLY A 49 -15.08 30.99 15.79
N GLN A 50 -16.17 30.20 15.73
CA GLN A 50 -17.41 30.40 16.53
C GLN A 50 -17.51 29.41 17.71
N SER A 51 -16.41 28.72 18.04
CA SER A 51 -16.30 27.70 19.09
C SER A 51 -15.84 28.31 20.43
N ASN A 52 -15.39 27.48 21.38
CA ASN A 52 -14.79 27.82 22.65
C ASN A 52 -13.70 28.90 22.51
N PRO A 53 -13.72 29.95 23.35
CA PRO A 53 -12.70 30.99 23.33
C PRO A 53 -11.28 30.40 23.42
N THR A 54 -10.46 30.76 22.43
CA THR A 54 -9.11 30.23 22.24
C THR A 54 -8.08 31.37 22.23
N PHE A 55 -6.96 31.18 22.93
CA PHE A 55 -5.95 32.21 23.19
C PHE A 55 -4.54 31.69 22.90
N LEU A 56 -3.69 32.54 22.34
CA LEU A 56 -2.25 32.30 22.23
C LEU A 56 -1.57 32.84 23.48
N ILE A 57 -0.73 32.00 24.08
CA ILE A 57 0.17 32.37 25.18
C ILE A 57 1.59 32.39 24.62
N GLU A 58 2.26 33.54 24.70
CA GLU A 58 3.68 33.66 24.37
C GLU A 58 4.50 33.90 25.64
N VAL A 59 5.53 33.07 25.80
CA VAL A 59 6.43 33.11 26.96
C VAL A 59 7.86 33.30 26.47
N GLY A 60 8.43 34.48 26.70
CA GLY A 60 9.80 34.82 26.35
C GLY A 60 10.77 34.51 27.49
N SER A 61 11.90 33.86 27.19
CA SER A 61 13.01 33.67 28.13
C SER A 61 14.33 33.87 27.38
N GLY A 62 14.99 35.01 27.60
CA GLY A 62 16.15 35.43 26.80
C GLY A 62 15.77 35.64 25.33
N ALA A 63 16.48 34.99 24.41
CA ALA A 63 16.24 35.06 22.96
C ALA A 63 15.17 34.06 22.46
N ALA A 64 14.67 33.15 23.31
CA ALA A 64 13.72 32.12 22.91
C ALA A 64 12.28 32.49 23.32
N VAL A 65 11.33 32.30 22.40
CA VAL A 65 9.89 32.44 22.65
C VAL A 65 9.23 31.06 22.55
N LYS A 66 8.58 30.62 23.62
CA LYS A 66 7.72 29.43 23.59
C LYS A 66 6.26 29.85 23.44
N ARG A 67 5.49 29.07 22.67
CA ARG A 67 4.08 29.35 22.37
C ARG A 67 3.20 28.20 22.84
N TYR A 68 2.07 28.53 23.43
CA TYR A 68 1.04 27.58 23.88
C TYR A 68 -0.34 28.10 23.49
N VAL A 69 -1.33 27.22 23.42
CA VAL A 69 -2.72 27.58 23.18
C VAL A 69 -3.56 27.23 24.40
N LEU A 70 -4.34 28.20 24.87
CA LEU A 70 -5.34 28.02 25.91
C LEU A 70 -6.72 27.99 25.28
N ARG A 71 -7.51 26.96 25.59
CA ARG A 71 -8.91 26.85 25.17
C ARG A 71 -9.79 26.72 26.41
N LYS A 72 -10.81 27.58 26.53
CA LYS A 72 -11.65 27.67 27.74
C LYS A 72 -13.13 27.68 27.40
N LYS A 73 -13.96 27.34 28.38
CA LYS A 73 -15.41 27.41 28.24
C LYS A 73 -15.90 28.88 28.19
N PRO A 74 -16.87 29.23 27.31
CA PRO A 74 -17.40 30.59 27.23
C PRO A 74 -18.15 30.98 28.51
N PRO A 75 -18.23 32.28 28.82
CA PRO A 75 -18.98 32.77 29.98
C PRO A 75 -20.51 32.66 29.76
N GLY A 76 -21.28 32.56 30.85
CA GLY A 76 -22.75 32.62 30.83
C GLY A 76 -23.47 31.29 31.11
N LYS A 77 -24.81 31.32 31.10
CA LYS A 77 -25.65 30.10 31.23
C LYS A 77 -25.63 29.33 29.90
N LEU A 78 -24.98 28.17 29.91
CA LEU A 78 -24.81 27.32 28.73
C LEU A 78 -25.77 26.13 28.77
N LEU A 79 -26.12 25.62 27.58
CA LEU A 79 -26.88 24.38 27.45
C LEU A 79 -26.10 23.21 28.07
N GLN A 80 -26.81 22.28 28.72
CA GLN A 80 -26.22 21.07 29.28
C GLN A 80 -25.46 20.31 28.18
N SER A 81 -24.22 19.89 28.46
CA SER A 81 -23.28 19.21 27.53
C SER A 81 -22.72 20.05 26.35
N ALA A 82 -23.02 21.35 26.26
CA ALA A 82 -22.34 22.24 25.32
C ALA A 82 -21.00 22.74 25.89
N HIS A 83 -20.02 23.01 25.02
CA HIS A 83 -18.72 23.58 25.40
C HIS A 83 -17.95 22.76 26.45
N ALA A 84 -17.91 21.44 26.27
CA ALA A 84 -17.23 20.51 27.17
C ALA A 84 -15.72 20.42 26.86
N VAL A 85 -14.97 21.42 27.32
CA VAL A 85 -13.50 21.51 27.14
C VAL A 85 -12.74 20.33 27.76
N ASP A 86 -13.31 19.68 28.78
CA ASP A 86 -12.82 18.45 29.40
C ASP A 86 -12.86 17.27 28.40
N ARG A 87 -13.92 17.17 27.61
CA ARG A 87 -14.06 16.14 26.57
C ARG A 87 -13.09 16.37 25.41
N GLU A 88 -12.91 17.63 24.99
CA GLU A 88 -11.90 17.99 23.98
C GLU A 88 -10.49 17.59 24.44
N PHE A 89 -10.14 17.89 25.69
CA PHE A 89 -8.88 17.49 26.27
C PHE A 89 -8.72 15.96 26.31
N GLN A 90 -9.77 15.23 26.70
CA GLN A 90 -9.77 13.77 26.75
C GLN A 90 -9.48 13.15 25.37
N VAL A 91 -10.17 13.58 24.31
CA VAL A 91 -9.97 13.02 22.96
C VAL A 91 -8.61 13.40 22.39
N LEU A 92 -8.15 14.64 22.57
CA LEU A 92 -6.83 15.08 22.13
C LEU A 92 -5.71 14.30 22.82
N ARG A 93 -5.80 14.08 24.14
CA ARG A 93 -4.84 13.26 24.89
C ARG A 93 -4.86 11.81 24.40
N ALA A 94 -6.04 11.20 24.31
CA ALA A 94 -6.18 9.82 23.88
C ALA A 94 -5.57 9.57 22.49
N LEU A 95 -5.84 10.47 21.54
CA LEU A 95 -5.28 10.39 20.19
C LEU A 95 -3.77 10.66 20.19
N GLY A 96 -3.31 11.72 20.84
CA GLY A 96 -1.90 12.13 20.82
C GLY A 96 -0.96 11.16 21.53
N ASP A 97 -1.42 10.50 22.60
CA ASP A 97 -0.60 9.58 23.38
C ASP A 97 -0.57 8.16 22.80
N ASN A 98 -1.61 7.75 22.07
CA ASN A 98 -1.81 6.34 21.68
C ASN A 98 -1.90 6.10 20.17
N THR A 99 -1.88 7.15 19.34
CA THR A 99 -2.02 7.01 17.88
C THR A 99 -1.06 7.91 17.11
N LEU A 100 -1.01 7.73 15.79
CA LEU A 100 -0.31 8.64 14.87
C LEU A 100 -1.21 9.74 14.30
N VAL A 101 -2.46 9.87 14.79
CA VAL A 101 -3.39 10.92 14.35
C VAL A 101 -2.78 12.28 14.70
N GLN A 102 -2.74 13.18 13.72
CA GLN A 102 -2.08 14.48 13.88
C GLN A 102 -2.95 15.42 14.72
N VAL A 103 -2.80 15.39 16.03
CA VAL A 103 -3.45 16.30 16.97
C VAL A 103 -2.41 17.11 17.75
N PRO A 104 -2.71 18.36 18.15
CA PRO A 104 -1.83 19.12 19.03
C PRO A 104 -1.63 18.39 20.36
N LYS A 105 -0.38 18.34 20.85
CA LYS A 105 -0.12 17.80 22.18
C LYS A 105 -0.85 18.62 23.25
N VAL A 106 -1.56 17.96 24.15
CA VAL A 106 -2.16 18.62 25.32
C VAL A 106 -1.26 18.50 26.54
N PHE A 107 -1.14 19.57 27.32
CA PHE A 107 -0.23 19.65 28.47
C PHE A 107 -0.97 19.45 29.80
N CYS A 108 -1.99 20.26 30.07
CA CYS A 108 -2.75 20.21 31.32
C CYS A 108 -4.20 20.66 31.13
N MET A 109 -5.07 20.19 32.02
CA MET A 109 -6.48 20.59 32.16
C MET A 109 -6.65 21.21 33.55
N CYS A 110 -7.46 22.26 33.66
CA CYS A 110 -7.86 22.91 34.90
C CYS A 110 -9.38 22.95 34.97
N ASP A 111 -9.94 22.31 35.98
CA ASP A 111 -11.37 22.32 36.30
C ASP A 111 -11.72 23.33 37.42
N ASP A 112 -10.71 23.86 38.13
CA ASP A 112 -10.89 24.87 39.17
C ASP A 112 -11.21 26.25 38.57
N PRO A 113 -12.45 26.76 38.72
CA PRO A 113 -12.83 28.07 38.22
C PRO A 113 -12.14 29.21 39.00
N SER A 114 -11.51 28.96 40.14
CA SER A 114 -10.80 30.00 40.91
C SER A 114 -9.55 30.54 40.18
N VAL A 115 -9.03 29.82 39.20
CA VAL A 115 -7.79 30.20 38.48
C VAL A 115 -8.04 31.30 37.44
N ILE A 116 -8.97 31.11 36.50
CA ILE A 116 -9.31 32.11 35.47
C ILE A 116 -10.83 32.31 35.28
N GLY A 117 -11.63 31.93 36.27
CA GLY A 117 -13.09 32.07 36.23
C GLY A 117 -13.84 30.97 35.47
N THR A 118 -13.14 30.01 34.86
CA THR A 118 -13.74 28.93 34.07
C THR A 118 -12.76 27.77 33.84
N ALA A 119 -13.28 26.58 33.51
CA ALA A 119 -12.44 25.45 33.13
C ALA A 119 -11.74 25.69 31.79
N PHE A 120 -10.49 25.22 31.68
CA PHE A 120 -9.64 25.39 30.50
C PHE A 120 -8.61 24.28 30.37
N TYR A 121 -8.09 24.08 29.17
CA TYR A 121 -6.91 23.26 28.93
C TYR A 121 -5.86 24.00 28.10
N ILE A 122 -4.63 23.50 28.18
CA ILE A 122 -3.47 24.01 27.44
C ILE A 122 -2.99 22.96 26.45
N MET A 123 -2.73 23.39 25.23
CA MET A 123 -2.19 22.56 24.17
C MET A 123 -1.05 23.25 23.42
N GLU A 124 -0.38 22.47 22.58
CA GLU A 124 0.68 22.89 21.69
C GLU A 124 0.19 23.92 20.69
N PHE A 125 1.01 24.97 20.50
CA PHE A 125 0.85 25.85 19.37
C PHE A 125 1.56 25.26 18.16
N LEU A 126 0.78 24.88 17.14
CA LEU A 126 1.33 24.38 15.88
C LEU A 126 1.63 25.54 14.94
N GLU A 127 2.92 25.78 14.67
CA GLU A 127 3.37 26.75 13.67
C GLU A 127 3.09 26.17 12.27
N GLY A 128 2.13 26.74 11.55
CA GLY A 128 1.62 26.15 10.31
C GLY A 128 0.77 27.09 9.46
N ARG A 129 0.10 26.49 8.46
CA ARG A 129 -0.79 27.16 7.50
C ARG A 129 -2.21 26.65 7.68
N ILE A 130 -3.19 27.56 7.70
CA ILE A 130 -4.62 27.24 7.68
C ILE A 130 -5.22 27.79 6.38
N PHE A 131 -6.03 26.97 5.71
CA PHE A 131 -6.71 27.33 4.47
C PHE A 131 -8.20 27.57 4.72
N ILE A 132 -8.57 28.84 4.93
CA ILE A 132 -9.96 29.25 5.17
C ILE A 132 -10.84 29.06 3.93
N ASP A 133 -10.29 29.34 2.75
CA ASP A 133 -11.00 29.13 1.48
C ASP A 133 -10.68 27.73 0.92
N PRO A 134 -11.68 26.82 0.82
CA PRO A 134 -11.46 25.47 0.29
C PRO A 134 -11.07 25.45 -1.20
N LYS A 135 -11.18 26.57 -1.93
CA LYS A 135 -10.67 26.71 -3.31
C LYS A 135 -9.14 26.83 -3.38
N LEU A 136 -8.47 27.04 -2.24
CA LEU A 136 -7.02 27.18 -2.13
C LEU A 136 -6.44 28.23 -3.12
N PRO A 137 -6.93 29.50 -3.07
CA PRO A 137 -6.55 30.51 -4.05
C PRO A 137 -5.06 30.87 -3.91
N GLY A 138 -4.38 30.95 -5.07
CA GLY A 138 -2.94 31.19 -5.17
C GLY A 138 -2.06 29.93 -5.07
N MET A 139 -2.63 28.73 -4.92
CA MET A 139 -1.88 27.47 -4.94
C MET A 139 -1.85 26.85 -6.34
N ALA A 140 -0.69 26.28 -6.69
CA ALA A 140 -0.52 25.50 -7.92
C ALA A 140 -1.40 24.22 -7.89
N PRO A 141 -1.89 23.73 -9.04
CA PRO A 141 -2.77 22.57 -9.11
C PRO A 141 -2.24 21.32 -8.39
N GLU A 142 -0.95 21.02 -8.51
CA GLU A 142 -0.30 19.86 -7.89
C GLU A 142 -0.36 19.94 -6.36
N ARG A 143 -0.16 21.15 -5.82
CA ARG A 143 -0.22 21.42 -4.38
C ARG A 143 -1.66 21.34 -3.87
N ARG A 144 -2.64 21.83 -4.63
CA ARG A 144 -4.06 21.64 -4.28
C ARG A 144 -4.41 20.16 -4.18
N ARG A 145 -3.94 19.35 -5.12
CA ARG A 145 -4.13 17.89 -5.13
C ARG A 145 -3.51 17.24 -3.90
N ALA A 146 -2.27 17.61 -3.57
CA ALA A 146 -1.58 17.11 -2.39
C ALA A 146 -2.31 17.48 -1.09
N ILE A 147 -2.78 18.73 -0.97
CA ILE A 147 -3.53 19.22 0.19
C ILE A 147 -4.84 18.43 0.37
N TYR A 148 -5.64 18.26 -0.68
CA TYR A 148 -6.91 17.50 -0.59
C TYR A 148 -6.68 16.02 -0.28
N ARG A 149 -5.63 15.40 -0.82
CA ARG A 149 -5.22 14.04 -0.44
C ARG A 149 -4.80 13.95 1.03
N ALA A 150 -4.06 14.94 1.52
CA ALA A 150 -3.68 15.00 2.93
C ALA A 150 -4.90 15.20 3.84
N THR A 151 -5.90 16.00 3.42
CA THR A 151 -7.20 16.14 4.10
C THR A 151 -7.94 14.80 4.19
N ALA A 152 -8.05 14.06 3.08
CA ALA A 152 -8.71 12.74 3.07
C ALA A 152 -7.99 11.73 3.98
N LYS A 153 -6.65 11.70 3.95
CA LYS A 153 -5.83 10.85 4.83
C LYS A 153 -5.95 11.23 6.30
N ALA A 154 -6.00 12.52 6.63
CA ALA A 154 -6.19 12.98 8.00
C ALA A 154 -7.56 12.53 8.54
N LEU A 155 -8.63 12.69 7.75
CA LEU A 155 -9.96 12.19 8.10
C LEU A 155 -9.97 10.67 8.31
N ALA A 156 -9.38 9.93 7.37
CA ALA A 156 -9.25 8.47 7.47
C ALA A 156 -8.48 8.04 8.74
N SER A 157 -7.44 8.78 9.14
CA SER A 157 -6.66 8.48 10.34
C SER A 157 -7.49 8.57 11.62
N ILE A 158 -8.37 9.58 11.74
CA ILE A 158 -9.33 9.67 12.85
C ILE A 158 -10.25 8.45 12.84
N HIS A 159 -10.74 8.10 11.65
CA HIS A 159 -11.74 7.05 11.52
C HIS A 159 -11.19 5.63 11.69
N SER A 160 -9.88 5.47 11.59
CA SER A 160 -9.16 4.21 11.83
C SER A 160 -8.75 4.02 13.29
N ALA A 161 -8.92 5.03 14.15
CA ALA A 161 -8.54 4.94 15.55
C ALA A 161 -9.44 3.95 16.31
N ASP A 162 -8.83 2.96 16.94
CA ASP A 162 -9.52 2.03 17.84
C ASP A 162 -9.86 2.74 19.16
N VAL A 163 -11.09 3.22 19.26
CA VAL A 163 -11.59 3.99 20.40
C VAL A 163 -11.57 3.21 21.71
N ASP A 164 -11.65 1.88 21.68
CA ASP A 164 -11.59 1.06 22.88
C ASP A 164 -10.15 1.00 23.40
N MET A 165 -9.20 0.74 22.51
CA MET A 165 -7.78 0.64 22.85
C MET A 165 -7.20 1.96 23.38
N ILE A 166 -7.67 3.10 22.88
CA ILE A 166 -7.18 4.43 23.30
C ILE A 166 -7.97 5.03 24.47
N GLY A 167 -8.85 4.26 25.12
CA GLY A 167 -9.59 4.70 26.30
C GLY A 167 -10.79 5.61 26.03
N LEU A 168 -11.26 5.68 24.79
CA LEU A 168 -12.46 6.40 24.36
C LEU A 168 -13.68 5.48 24.20
N GLY A 169 -13.64 4.23 24.64
CA GLY A 169 -14.73 3.26 24.43
C GLY A 169 -16.10 3.70 24.98
N LYS A 170 -16.10 4.56 26.01
CA LYS A 170 -17.28 5.18 26.64
C LYS A 170 -17.49 6.66 26.26
N TYR A 171 -16.79 7.15 25.25
CA TYR A 171 -16.81 8.57 24.88
C TYR A 171 -18.17 9.03 24.33
N GLY A 172 -18.97 8.12 23.77
CA GLY A 172 -20.33 8.38 23.29
C GLY A 172 -21.10 7.07 23.05
N LEU A 173 -22.39 7.18 22.72
CA LEU A 173 -23.21 6.03 22.35
C LEU A 173 -22.94 5.61 20.89
N ARG A 174 -22.76 4.32 20.62
CA ARG A 174 -22.33 3.80 19.31
C ARG A 174 -23.45 3.58 18.32
N ASP A 175 -24.51 2.94 18.78
CA ASP A 175 -25.69 2.58 18.01
C ASP A 175 -26.54 3.80 17.67
N ASN A 176 -27.43 3.74 16.69
CA ASN A 176 -28.46 4.74 16.40
C ASN A 176 -27.97 6.20 16.32
N TYR A 177 -26.73 6.43 15.86
CA TYR A 177 -26.13 7.76 15.86
C TYR A 177 -26.92 8.74 14.98
N CYS A 178 -27.13 8.41 13.70
CA CYS A 178 -27.88 9.25 12.78
C CYS A 178 -29.31 9.45 13.30
N LYS A 179 -29.97 8.40 13.79
CA LYS A 179 -31.31 8.50 14.39
C LYS A 179 -31.35 9.52 15.53
N ARG A 180 -30.43 9.42 16.50
CA ARG A 180 -30.38 10.36 17.63
C ARG A 180 -30.09 11.78 17.19
N GLN A 181 -29.19 11.95 16.23
CA GLN A 181 -28.86 13.27 15.71
C GLN A 181 -30.06 13.89 14.98
N ILE A 182 -30.79 13.13 14.17
CA ILE A 182 -32.04 13.58 13.52
C ILE A 182 -33.01 14.10 14.58
N GLU A 183 -33.31 13.31 15.62
CA GLU A 183 -34.26 13.72 16.66
C GLU A 183 -33.77 14.93 17.47
N ARG A 184 -32.47 15.00 17.77
CA ARG A 184 -31.87 16.14 18.50
C ARG A 184 -32.01 17.43 17.69
N TRP A 185 -31.58 17.43 16.43
CA TRP A 185 -31.60 18.61 15.59
C TRP A 185 -33.02 19.00 15.17
N ALA A 186 -33.93 18.03 14.98
CA ALA A 186 -35.34 18.32 14.70
C ALA A 186 -36.00 19.03 15.89
N LYS A 187 -35.78 18.55 17.12
CA LYS A 187 -36.26 19.22 18.34
C LYS A 187 -35.68 20.63 18.46
N GLN A 188 -34.39 20.79 18.17
CA GLN A 188 -33.75 22.10 18.20
C GLN A 188 -34.33 23.05 17.15
N TYR A 189 -34.58 22.58 15.93
CA TYR A 189 -35.21 23.35 14.87
C TYR A 189 -36.60 23.84 15.29
N VAL A 190 -37.47 22.92 15.75
CA VAL A 190 -38.82 23.25 16.25
C VAL A 190 -38.76 24.27 17.37
N ALA A 191 -37.85 24.10 18.33
CA ALA A 191 -37.67 25.05 19.42
C ALA A 191 -37.20 26.43 18.92
N CYS A 192 -36.44 26.49 17.82
CA CYS A 192 -35.99 27.73 17.20
C CYS A 192 -37.04 28.40 16.30
N THR A 193 -38.11 27.70 15.95
CA THR A 193 -39.21 28.20 15.10
C THR A 193 -40.58 28.23 15.81
N ALA A 194 -40.57 28.14 17.14
CA ALA A 194 -41.78 28.27 17.96
C ALA A 194 -42.37 29.69 17.91
N GLU A 195 -43.56 29.86 18.47
CA GLU A 195 -44.25 31.16 18.55
C GLU A 195 -43.33 32.24 19.14
N GLY A 196 -43.28 33.41 18.48
CA GLY A 196 -42.34 34.50 18.81
C GLY A 196 -40.92 34.37 18.24
N LYS A 197 -40.68 33.39 17.35
CA LYS A 197 -39.39 33.17 16.66
C LYS A 197 -39.59 33.12 15.13
N PRO A 198 -38.54 32.91 14.29
CA PRO A 198 -38.71 32.77 12.84
C PRO A 198 -39.78 31.72 12.48
N PRO A 199 -40.60 31.95 11.44
CA PRO A 199 -41.56 30.95 10.98
C PRO A 199 -40.85 29.67 10.53
N ALA A 200 -41.44 28.52 10.84
CA ALA A 200 -40.94 27.24 10.37
C ALA A 200 -41.08 27.12 8.85
N TYR A 201 -40.09 26.52 8.19
CA TYR A 201 -40.13 26.26 6.76
C TYR A 201 -40.73 24.87 6.50
N PRO A 202 -41.90 24.75 5.84
CA PRO A 202 -42.61 23.47 5.72
C PRO A 202 -41.75 22.31 5.17
N LYS A 203 -40.90 22.61 4.19
CA LYS A 203 -39.97 21.65 3.57
C LYS A 203 -38.95 21.04 4.55
N MET A 204 -38.68 21.70 5.67
CA MET A 204 -37.82 21.11 6.72
C MET A 204 -38.47 19.85 7.30
N PHE A 205 -39.79 19.86 7.50
CA PHE A 205 -40.51 18.70 8.03
C PHE A 205 -40.55 17.57 7.00
N GLU A 206 -40.71 17.88 5.72
CA GLU A 206 -40.58 16.90 4.64
C GLU A 206 -39.19 16.23 4.66
N LEU A 207 -38.13 17.02 4.83
CA LEU A 207 -36.76 16.50 4.92
C LEU A 207 -36.54 15.65 6.18
N ILE A 208 -37.07 16.08 7.33
CA ILE A 208 -37.01 15.31 8.59
C ILE A 208 -37.69 13.95 8.42
N ASP A 209 -38.89 13.92 7.86
CA ASP A 209 -39.66 12.69 7.67
C ASP A 209 -38.98 11.75 6.68
N TRP A 210 -38.40 12.29 5.60
CA TRP A 210 -37.58 11.52 4.68
C TRP A 210 -36.36 10.91 5.38
N LEU A 211 -35.61 11.70 6.17
CA LEU A 211 -34.45 11.22 6.91
C LEU A 211 -34.82 10.11 7.89
N ARG A 212 -35.93 10.23 8.62
CA ARG A 212 -36.41 9.20 9.55
C ARG A 212 -36.71 7.86 8.86
N GLN A 213 -37.23 7.92 7.63
CA GLN A 213 -37.60 6.73 6.85
C GLN A 213 -36.40 6.07 6.13
N ASN A 214 -35.30 6.81 5.94
CA ASN A 214 -34.16 6.38 5.12
C ASN A 214 -32.86 6.22 5.91
N ILE A 215 -32.93 6.04 7.23
CA ILE A 215 -31.75 5.82 8.08
C ILE A 215 -30.99 4.56 7.60
N PRO A 216 -29.68 4.63 7.34
CA PRO A 216 -28.88 3.48 6.94
C PRO A 216 -28.96 2.35 7.96
N ARG A 217 -29.06 1.12 7.47
CA ARG A 217 -29.26 -0.06 8.34
C ARG A 217 -28.11 -0.23 9.32
N GLU A 218 -26.89 0.08 8.92
CA GLU A 218 -25.69 -0.02 9.74
C GLU A 218 -25.75 0.87 11.00
N ASP A 219 -26.46 2.02 10.95
CA ASP A 219 -26.57 2.96 12.06
C ASP A 219 -27.14 2.29 13.32
N SER A 220 -28.16 1.46 13.16
CA SER A 220 -28.85 0.79 14.28
C SER A 220 -27.98 -0.18 15.07
N SER A 221 -26.97 -0.77 14.43
CA SER A 221 -26.18 -1.86 15.00
C SER A 221 -24.98 -1.40 15.85
N GLY A 222 -24.54 -0.15 15.68
CA GLY A 222 -23.30 0.37 16.27
C GLY A 222 -22.02 -0.33 15.79
N THR A 223 -22.11 -1.32 14.90
CA THR A 223 -20.97 -2.12 14.43
C THR A 223 -20.00 -1.35 13.54
N THR A 224 -20.46 -0.26 12.91
CA THR A 224 -19.64 0.66 12.11
C THR A 224 -19.30 1.95 12.86
N ALA A 225 -19.64 2.03 14.15
CA ALA A 225 -19.46 3.24 14.93
C ALA A 225 -18.00 3.38 15.39
N GLY A 226 -17.43 4.55 15.14
CA GLY A 226 -16.10 4.92 15.60
C GLY A 226 -16.07 6.38 16.00
N LEU A 227 -14.87 6.94 16.13
CA LEU A 227 -14.71 8.35 16.47
C LEU A 227 -15.21 9.21 15.31
N VAL A 228 -16.15 10.11 15.61
CA VAL A 228 -16.68 11.15 14.73
C VAL A 228 -16.15 12.47 15.27
N HIS A 229 -15.48 13.25 14.42
CA HIS A 229 -14.99 14.59 14.72
C HIS A 229 -16.16 15.59 14.87
N GLY A 230 -17.15 15.50 13.97
CA GLY A 230 -18.37 16.28 14.04
C GLY A 230 -18.30 17.66 13.36
N ASP A 231 -17.12 18.25 13.19
CA ASP A 231 -16.89 19.47 12.36
C ASP A 231 -15.60 19.33 11.51
N PHE A 232 -15.39 18.20 10.83
CA PHE A 232 -14.18 18.01 10.03
C PHE A 232 -14.26 18.77 8.70
N ARG A 233 -13.41 19.80 8.56
CA ARG A 233 -13.29 20.67 7.38
C ARG A 233 -11.86 21.17 7.23
N ILE A 234 -11.47 21.53 6.01
CA ILE A 234 -10.08 21.85 5.65
C ILE A 234 -9.49 23.04 6.44
N ASP A 235 -10.34 23.96 6.88
CA ASP A 235 -9.98 25.13 7.68
C ASP A 235 -9.87 24.82 9.18
N ASN A 236 -10.26 23.62 9.62
CA ASN A 236 -9.92 23.07 10.93
C ASN A 236 -8.62 22.23 10.89
N LEU A 237 -7.90 22.21 9.77
CA LEU A 237 -6.61 21.55 9.63
C LEU A 237 -5.46 22.55 9.62
N VAL A 238 -4.42 22.24 10.39
CA VAL A 238 -3.12 22.92 10.33
C VAL A 238 -2.21 22.12 9.41
N PHE A 239 -1.78 22.76 8.32
CA PHE A 239 -0.78 22.21 7.41
C PHE A 239 0.62 22.69 7.80
N HIS A 240 1.63 21.89 7.47
CA HIS A 240 3.02 22.26 7.69
C HIS A 240 3.36 23.61 7.01
N PRO A 241 4.26 24.45 7.58
CA PRO A 241 4.58 25.78 7.04
C PRO A 241 5.01 25.80 5.57
N ILE A 242 5.67 24.73 5.12
CA ILE A 242 6.28 24.63 3.79
C ILE A 242 5.65 23.48 2.99
N GLU A 243 5.71 22.26 3.53
CA GLU A 243 5.15 21.02 2.98
C GLU A 243 3.61 20.94 2.98
N ASP A 244 3.05 20.15 2.06
CA ASP A 244 1.60 19.94 1.90
C ASP A 244 1.10 18.71 2.67
N ARG A 245 1.46 18.62 3.96
CA ARG A 245 0.99 17.59 4.89
C ARG A 245 0.28 18.21 6.10
N VAL A 246 -0.70 17.51 6.64
CA VAL A 246 -1.42 17.90 7.87
C VAL A 246 -0.50 17.64 9.07
N ILE A 247 -0.46 18.60 10.01
CA ILE A 247 0.27 18.51 11.28
C ILE A 247 -0.63 18.71 12.49
N GLY A 248 -1.89 19.11 12.30
CA GLY A 248 -2.85 19.25 13.38
C GLY A 248 -4.30 19.23 12.90
N ILE A 249 -5.14 18.53 13.64
CA ILE A 249 -6.60 18.51 13.49
C ILE A 249 -7.18 19.23 14.71
N LEU A 250 -7.93 20.29 14.46
CA LEU A 250 -8.47 21.19 15.48
C LEU A 250 -9.99 21.07 15.60
N ASP A 251 -10.52 21.64 16.68
CA ASP A 251 -11.96 21.83 16.91
C ASP A 251 -12.77 20.55 17.17
N TRP A 252 -12.44 19.89 18.28
CA TRP A 252 -13.01 18.61 18.70
C TRP A 252 -14.31 18.74 19.52
N GLU A 253 -14.91 19.93 19.58
CA GLU A 253 -16.06 20.24 20.45
C GLU A 253 -17.27 19.33 20.17
N LEU A 254 -17.50 18.99 18.90
CA LEU A 254 -18.65 18.18 18.46
C LEU A 254 -18.35 16.68 18.40
N SER A 255 -17.17 16.27 18.85
CA SER A 255 -16.72 14.90 18.69
C SER A 255 -17.44 13.92 19.60
N THR A 256 -17.71 12.74 19.07
CA THR A 256 -18.43 11.67 19.77
C THR A 256 -18.18 10.32 19.10
N LEU A 257 -18.78 9.24 19.62
CA LEU A 257 -18.83 7.96 18.91
C LEU A 257 -20.09 7.89 18.04
N GLY A 258 -19.96 7.37 16.83
CA GLY A 258 -21.09 7.27 15.93
C GLY A 258 -20.71 6.93 14.49
N ASN A 259 -21.61 7.25 13.56
CA ASN A 259 -21.44 6.93 12.14
C ASN A 259 -20.48 7.93 11.46
N GLN A 260 -19.27 7.45 11.18
CA GLN A 260 -18.15 8.21 10.61
C GLN A 260 -18.44 8.79 9.21
N MET A 261 -19.38 8.20 8.45
CA MET A 261 -19.72 8.72 7.12
C MET A 261 -20.40 10.10 7.20
N SER A 262 -20.92 10.51 8.37
CA SER A 262 -21.43 11.86 8.57
C SER A 262 -20.33 12.93 8.46
N ASP A 263 -19.10 12.63 8.92
CA ASP A 263 -17.99 13.58 8.77
C ASP A 263 -17.57 13.70 7.31
N VAL A 264 -17.51 12.57 6.59
CA VAL A 264 -17.14 12.53 5.18
C VAL A 264 -18.11 13.36 4.33
N ALA A 265 -19.42 13.18 4.55
CA ALA A 265 -20.45 13.97 3.88
C ALA A 265 -20.34 15.47 4.21
N TYR A 266 -20.05 15.80 5.47
CA TYR A 266 -19.86 17.18 5.89
C TYR A 266 -18.60 17.81 5.26
N THR A 267 -17.49 17.07 5.17
CA THR A 267 -16.27 17.51 4.48
C THR A 267 -16.50 17.76 2.98
N CYS A 268 -17.42 17.01 2.36
CA CYS A 268 -17.78 17.17 0.96
C CYS A 268 -18.72 18.36 0.65
N MET A 269 -19.19 19.10 1.66
CA MET A 269 -20.12 20.23 1.47
C MET A 269 -19.67 21.28 0.42
N PRO A 270 -18.37 21.70 0.36
CA PRO A 270 -17.92 22.69 -0.62
C PRO A 270 -18.10 22.27 -2.09
N TYR A 271 -18.18 20.95 -2.36
CA TYR A 271 -18.47 20.45 -3.70
C TYR A 271 -19.90 20.74 -4.14
N LEU A 272 -20.83 20.79 -3.19
CA LEU A 272 -22.27 20.83 -3.47
C LEU A 272 -22.84 22.25 -3.34
N VAL A 273 -22.44 22.97 -2.29
CA VAL A 273 -22.92 24.32 -1.98
C VAL A 273 -21.77 25.22 -1.57
N ALA A 274 -21.85 26.50 -1.95
CA ALA A 274 -20.97 27.53 -1.42
C ALA A 274 -21.73 28.35 -0.37
N ILE A 275 -21.17 28.49 0.82
CA ILE A 275 -21.77 29.29 1.88
C ILE A 275 -20.87 30.51 2.12
N GLY A 276 -21.26 31.64 1.56
CA GLY A 276 -20.57 32.91 1.78
C GLY A 276 -21.01 33.58 3.08
N GLN A 277 -20.04 34.08 3.87
CA GLN A 277 -20.32 34.81 5.12
C GLN A 277 -21.05 36.16 4.92
N LYS A 278 -21.17 36.64 3.68
CA LYS A 278 -21.79 37.93 3.31
C LYS A 278 -22.91 37.80 2.27
N GLU A 279 -23.29 36.58 1.89
CA GLU A 279 -24.24 36.34 0.80
C GLU A 279 -25.65 36.09 1.34
N LYS A 280 -26.66 36.65 0.67
CA LYS A 280 -28.08 36.47 1.06
C LYS A 280 -28.60 35.05 0.81
N GLN A 281 -28.00 34.32 -0.12
CA GLN A 281 -28.42 32.97 -0.51
C GLN A 281 -27.19 32.05 -0.56
N ILE A 282 -27.42 30.74 -0.54
CA ILE A 282 -26.34 29.79 -0.80
C ILE A 282 -25.91 29.90 -2.27
N GLY A 283 -24.60 29.89 -2.50
CA GLY A 283 -24.00 29.84 -3.83
C GLY A 283 -23.84 28.42 -4.35
N GLN A 284 -23.41 28.31 -5.61
CA GLN A 284 -23.10 27.03 -6.25
C GLN A 284 -21.79 26.44 -5.70
N GLY A 285 -21.80 25.16 -5.31
CA GLY A 285 -20.58 24.42 -4.97
C GLY A 285 -19.72 24.08 -6.20
N PHE A 286 -18.57 23.46 -5.97
CA PHE A 286 -17.59 23.18 -7.04
C PHE A 286 -18.14 22.38 -8.22
N GLU A 287 -19.07 21.44 -8.00
CA GLU A 287 -19.65 20.64 -9.08
C GLU A 287 -20.42 21.48 -10.11
N LEU A 288 -21.03 22.59 -9.67
CA LEU A 288 -21.82 23.48 -10.53
C LEU A 288 -21.04 24.72 -10.96
N ALA A 289 -20.21 25.27 -10.08
CA ALA A 289 -19.42 26.48 -10.35
C ALA A 289 -18.12 26.18 -11.13
N GLY A 290 -17.74 24.91 -11.26
CA GLY A 290 -16.47 24.46 -11.81
C GLY A 290 -15.45 24.14 -10.70
N ILE A 291 -14.86 22.94 -10.78
CA ILE A 291 -13.85 22.48 -9.82
C ILE A 291 -12.52 23.18 -10.15
N PRO A 292 -11.92 23.95 -9.22
CA PRO A 292 -10.61 24.54 -9.46
C PRO A 292 -9.57 23.49 -9.81
N GLU A 293 -8.74 23.77 -10.82
CA GLU A 293 -7.71 22.84 -11.28
C GLU A 293 -6.83 22.35 -10.12
N GLY A 294 -6.63 21.03 -10.04
CA GLY A 294 -5.89 20.37 -8.98
C GLY A 294 -6.73 19.88 -7.79
N ILE A 295 -7.93 20.41 -7.58
CA ILE A 295 -8.87 19.86 -6.58
C ILE A 295 -9.51 18.58 -7.17
N PRO A 296 -9.48 17.44 -6.47
CA PRO A 296 -10.11 16.20 -6.96
C PRO A 296 -11.62 16.37 -7.06
N SER A 297 -12.30 15.61 -7.93
CA SER A 297 -13.77 15.58 -7.94
C SER A 297 -14.32 15.01 -6.62
N LEU A 298 -15.60 15.25 -6.30
CA LEU A 298 -16.21 14.66 -5.09
C LEU A 298 -16.06 13.13 -5.09
N PRO A 299 -16.36 12.41 -6.19
CA PRO A 299 -16.13 10.97 -6.24
C PRO A 299 -14.65 10.58 -6.05
N ASP A 300 -13.68 11.34 -6.57
CA ASP A 300 -12.25 11.04 -6.39
C ASP A 300 -11.80 11.28 -4.94
N PHE A 301 -12.23 12.37 -4.31
CA PHE A 301 -11.95 12.63 -2.89
C PHE A 301 -12.54 11.54 -2.00
N LEU A 302 -13.78 11.14 -2.29
CA LEU A 302 -14.45 10.07 -1.57
C LEU A 302 -13.75 8.73 -1.77
N ALA A 303 -13.20 8.47 -2.98
CA ALA A 303 -12.44 7.26 -3.26
C ALA A 303 -11.10 7.25 -2.51
N ASP A 304 -10.37 8.37 -2.50
CA ASP A 304 -9.14 8.55 -1.72
C ASP A 304 -9.39 8.31 -0.22
N TYR A 305 -10.51 8.85 0.32
CA TYR A 305 -10.91 8.60 1.70
C TYR A 305 -11.29 7.13 1.95
N CYS A 306 -12.17 6.54 1.14
CA CYS A 306 -12.63 5.15 1.35
C CYS A 306 -11.46 4.16 1.27
N SER A 307 -10.53 4.40 0.34
CA SER A 307 -9.28 3.66 0.21
C SER A 307 -8.40 3.80 1.46
N ALA A 308 -8.18 5.02 1.95
CA ALA A 308 -7.35 5.27 3.12
C ALA A 308 -7.97 4.76 4.43
N ALA A 309 -9.31 4.74 4.55
CA ALA A 309 -10.04 4.40 5.77
C ALA A 309 -10.58 2.95 5.81
N GLY A 310 -10.34 2.14 4.76
CA GLY A 310 -10.90 0.78 4.66
C GLY A 310 -12.43 0.72 4.56
N LYS A 311 -13.11 1.84 4.24
CA LYS A 311 -14.58 1.91 4.23
C LYS A 311 -15.16 1.49 2.88
N PRO A 312 -16.31 0.80 2.85
CA PRO A 312 -16.99 0.47 1.60
C PRO A 312 -17.48 1.74 0.88
N TRP A 313 -17.58 1.65 -0.45
CA TRP A 313 -18.10 2.73 -1.27
C TRP A 313 -19.58 3.03 -0.95
N PRO A 314 -19.96 4.25 -0.56
CA PRO A 314 -21.27 4.51 0.04
C PRO A 314 -22.37 4.86 -0.98
N ALA A 315 -22.31 4.34 -2.20
CA ALA A 315 -23.20 4.79 -3.30
C ALA A 315 -24.70 4.66 -3.00
N ALA A 316 -25.12 3.63 -2.27
CA ALA A 316 -26.53 3.41 -1.97
C ALA A 316 -27.05 4.39 -0.90
N GLU A 317 -26.22 4.75 0.07
CA GLU A 317 -26.58 5.59 1.22
C GLU A 317 -26.13 7.05 1.06
N TRP A 318 -25.37 7.40 0.02
CA TRP A 318 -24.74 8.72 -0.12
C TRP A 318 -25.75 9.88 -0.08
N LYS A 319 -26.94 9.69 -0.68
CA LYS A 319 -28.04 10.67 -0.60
C LYS A 319 -28.43 10.97 0.84
N PHE A 320 -28.52 9.94 1.67
CA PHE A 320 -28.86 10.09 3.08
C PHE A 320 -27.80 10.91 3.80
N TYR A 321 -26.51 10.57 3.65
CA TYR A 321 -25.44 11.26 4.37
C TYR A 321 -25.31 12.73 3.96
N ILE A 322 -25.45 13.07 2.67
CA ILE A 322 -25.48 14.47 2.21
C ILE A 322 -26.72 15.20 2.73
N ALA A 323 -27.92 14.60 2.62
CA ALA A 323 -29.14 15.22 3.13
C ALA A 323 -29.08 15.45 4.64
N PHE A 324 -28.50 14.50 5.38
CA PHE A 324 -28.28 14.59 6.82
C PHE A 324 -27.31 15.72 7.19
N ALA A 325 -26.21 15.90 6.43
CA ALA A 325 -25.28 17.01 6.61
C ALA A 325 -25.95 18.38 6.35
N MET A 326 -26.73 18.49 5.27
CA MET A 326 -27.49 19.71 4.93
C MET A 326 -28.56 20.03 5.98
N PHE A 327 -29.30 19.02 6.46
CA PHE A 327 -30.30 19.14 7.52
C PHE A 327 -29.68 19.66 8.82
N ARG A 328 -28.53 19.10 9.21
CA ARG A 328 -27.79 19.56 10.39
C ARG A 328 -27.32 21.01 10.22
N GLY A 329 -26.75 21.36 9.07
CA GLY A 329 -26.33 22.73 8.75
C GLY A 329 -27.50 23.73 8.81
N ALA A 330 -28.63 23.39 8.19
CA ALA A 330 -29.85 24.20 8.21
C ALA A 330 -30.37 24.42 9.64
N SER A 331 -30.39 23.36 10.47
CA SER A 331 -30.81 23.45 11.88
C SER A 331 -29.91 24.38 12.69
N ILE A 332 -28.59 24.30 12.49
CA ILE A 332 -27.62 25.20 13.13
C ILE A 332 -27.88 26.64 12.69
N TYR A 333 -28.08 26.86 11.39
CA TYR A 333 -28.28 28.19 10.81
C TYR A 333 -29.57 28.84 11.28
N THR A 334 -30.67 28.09 11.34
CA THR A 334 -31.92 28.55 11.94
C THR A 334 -31.72 28.92 13.41
N GLY A 335 -30.93 28.14 14.17
CA GLY A 335 -30.62 28.46 15.56
C GLY A 335 -29.74 29.71 15.74
N VAL A 336 -28.82 29.98 14.82
CA VAL A 336 -28.06 31.25 14.79
C VAL A 336 -28.98 32.42 14.48
N TYR A 337 -29.83 32.30 13.47
CA TYR A 337 -30.78 33.35 13.08
C TYR A 337 -31.81 33.65 14.19
N SER A 338 -32.34 32.62 14.84
CA SER A 338 -33.25 32.75 15.99
C SER A 338 -32.59 33.51 17.14
N ARG A 339 -31.33 33.19 17.49
CA ARG A 339 -30.58 33.92 18.52
C ARG A 339 -30.29 35.38 18.13
N TRP A 340 -30.08 35.64 16.84
CA TRP A 340 -29.87 37.00 16.35
C TRP A 340 -31.13 37.87 16.48
N LEU A 341 -32.31 37.34 16.13
CA LEU A 341 -33.58 38.05 16.36
C LEU A 341 -33.83 38.35 17.84
N MET A 342 -33.29 37.53 18.74
CA MET A 342 -33.34 37.73 20.19
C MET A 342 -32.23 38.65 20.73
N GLY A 343 -31.38 39.20 19.87
CA GLY A 343 -30.27 40.09 20.26
C GLY A 343 -29.05 39.38 20.87
N ASN A 344 -28.98 38.05 20.80
CA ASN A 344 -28.00 37.23 21.54
C ASN A 344 -27.04 36.42 20.63
N ALA A 345 -26.82 36.84 19.38
CA ALA A 345 -25.93 36.14 18.45
C ALA A 345 -24.48 36.66 18.49
N SER A 346 -23.52 35.74 18.54
CA SER A 346 -22.07 36.00 18.48
C SER A 346 -21.57 36.56 17.13
N GLY A 347 -22.41 36.58 16.09
CA GLY A 347 -22.04 36.99 14.73
C GLY A 347 -22.44 38.40 14.32
N GLY A 348 -23.13 39.16 15.18
CA GLY A 348 -23.67 40.50 14.84
C GLY A 348 -24.59 40.49 13.61
N ASP A 349 -24.56 41.56 12.81
CA ASP A 349 -25.41 41.73 11.60
C ASP A 349 -25.22 40.64 10.54
N ARG A 350 -24.11 39.89 10.57
CA ARG A 350 -23.85 38.77 9.65
C ARG A 350 -24.85 37.62 9.85
N ALA A 351 -25.42 37.50 11.05
CA ALA A 351 -26.40 36.47 11.36
C ALA A 351 -27.78 36.73 10.71
N GLN A 352 -28.03 37.92 10.16
CA GLN A 352 -29.28 38.29 9.48
C GLN A 352 -29.58 37.41 8.25
N TYR A 353 -28.56 37.01 7.50
CA TYR A 353 -28.70 36.26 6.24
C TYR A 353 -28.64 34.73 6.42
N VAL A 354 -28.30 34.28 7.62
CA VAL A 354 -28.12 32.85 7.91
C VAL A 354 -29.46 32.10 7.86
N GLY A 355 -30.58 32.78 8.15
CA GLY A 355 -31.93 32.20 8.04
C GLY A 355 -32.33 31.85 6.60
N SER A 356 -32.07 32.73 5.62
CA SER A 356 -32.35 32.44 4.21
C SER A 356 -31.42 31.39 3.64
N GLN A 357 -30.16 31.33 4.10
CA GLN A 357 -29.23 30.26 3.75
C GLN A 357 -29.71 28.89 4.28
N ALA A 358 -30.30 28.84 5.48
CA ALA A 358 -30.89 27.60 6.02
C ALA A 358 -31.97 27.03 5.10
N ASN A 359 -32.87 27.88 4.61
CA ASN A 359 -33.91 27.47 3.66
C ASN A 359 -33.31 26.97 2.34
N GLY A 360 -32.26 27.64 1.84
CA GLY A 360 -31.53 27.19 0.65
C GLY A 360 -30.92 25.79 0.82
N LEU A 361 -30.34 25.48 1.99
CA LEU A 361 -29.81 24.13 2.27
C LEU A 361 -30.91 23.07 2.26
N ILE A 362 -32.10 23.39 2.79
CA ILE A 362 -33.26 22.50 2.80
C ILE A 362 -33.74 22.24 1.37
N ASP A 363 -33.88 23.29 0.57
CA ASP A 363 -34.29 23.18 -0.84
C ASP A 363 -33.29 22.35 -1.66
N PHE A 364 -31.99 22.58 -1.45
CA PHE A 364 -30.95 21.80 -2.12
C PHE A 364 -30.97 20.34 -1.70
N ALA A 365 -31.15 20.04 -0.41
CA ALA A 365 -31.19 18.66 0.10
C ALA A 365 -32.33 17.86 -0.54
N LEU A 366 -33.54 18.43 -0.59
CA LEU A 366 -34.70 17.79 -1.24
C LEU A 366 -34.47 17.57 -2.74
N SER A 367 -33.90 18.57 -3.43
CA SER A 367 -33.51 18.45 -4.84
C SER A 367 -32.44 17.36 -5.06
N PHE A 368 -31.45 17.27 -4.17
CA PHE A 368 -30.38 16.27 -4.24
C PHE A 368 -30.91 14.85 -4.03
N ILE A 369 -31.81 14.65 -3.07
CA ILE A 369 -32.49 13.37 -2.82
C ILE A 369 -33.26 12.90 -4.08
N ALA A 370 -33.92 13.84 -4.77
CA ALA A 370 -34.74 13.56 -5.95
C ALA A 370 -33.93 13.17 -7.20
N ARG A 371 -32.60 13.40 -7.24
CA ARG A 371 -31.75 13.01 -8.37
C ARG A 371 -31.74 11.49 -8.54
N LYS A 372 -31.82 10.98 -9.78
CA LYS A 372 -31.78 9.52 -10.03
C LYS A 372 -30.46 8.88 -9.56
N SER A 373 -29.34 9.56 -9.79
CA SER A 373 -28.00 9.15 -9.36
C SER A 373 -27.24 10.36 -8.84
N VAL A 374 -26.47 10.18 -7.76
CA VAL A 374 -25.66 11.22 -7.12
C VAL A 374 -24.20 10.82 -6.93
N LEU A 375 -23.91 9.53 -7.08
CA LEU A 375 -22.59 8.94 -6.98
C LEU A 375 -22.56 7.74 -7.95
N PRO A 376 -21.45 7.48 -8.66
CA PRO A 376 -21.35 6.28 -9.49
C PRO A 376 -21.51 5.01 -8.64
N ALA A 377 -22.11 3.95 -9.22
CA ALA A 377 -22.40 2.70 -8.51
C ALA A 377 -21.14 1.97 -8.01
N ILE A 378 -20.02 2.22 -8.67
CA ILE A 378 -18.68 1.74 -8.33
C ILE A 378 -17.84 3.00 -8.14
N PRO A 379 -16.87 3.04 -7.19
CA PRO A 379 -15.96 4.17 -7.08
C PRO A 379 -15.36 4.49 -8.45
N PRO A 380 -15.16 5.78 -8.79
CA PRO A 380 -14.32 6.12 -9.92
C PRO A 380 -13.04 5.32 -9.77
N PHE A 381 -12.59 4.68 -10.83
CA PHE A 381 -11.29 4.03 -10.84
C PHE A 381 -10.26 5.10 -10.52
N ALA A 382 -9.90 5.23 -9.24
CA ALA A 382 -8.87 6.13 -8.76
C ALA A 382 -7.53 5.52 -9.14
N ILE A 383 -7.28 5.31 -10.45
CA ILE A 383 -6.05 4.71 -10.99
C ILE A 383 -5.61 3.46 -10.16
N ALA A 384 -6.63 2.76 -9.66
CA ALA A 384 -6.61 1.55 -8.90
C ALA A 384 -7.76 0.70 -9.47
N GLN A 385 -7.47 -0.59 -9.66
CA GLN A 385 -8.25 -1.61 -10.38
C GLN A 385 -7.98 -1.63 -11.90
N GLY A 386 -7.81 -2.79 -12.55
CA GLY A 386 -8.74 -3.91 -12.48
C GLY A 386 -8.19 -5.25 -12.00
N TYR A 387 -9.03 -5.95 -11.23
CA TYR A 387 -9.38 -7.33 -11.56
C TYR A 387 -10.88 -7.59 -11.35
N PRO A 388 -11.61 -8.25 -12.27
CA PRO A 388 -13.07 -8.32 -12.22
C PRO A 388 -13.61 -9.48 -11.36
N GLN A 389 -14.79 -9.24 -10.79
CA GLN A 389 -15.60 -10.17 -10.00
C GLN A 389 -16.20 -11.33 -10.81
N LYS A 390 -16.41 -12.47 -10.14
CA LYS A 390 -17.75 -13.02 -9.79
C LYS A 390 -17.61 -14.35 -9.03
N PHE A 391 -18.19 -14.45 -7.83
CA PHE A 391 -19.04 -15.56 -7.36
C PHE A 391 -19.70 -15.13 -6.03
N GLY A 392 -21.01 -15.40 -5.91
CA GLY A 392 -21.89 -14.84 -4.89
C GLY A 392 -22.08 -15.68 -3.62
N ASN A 393 -22.52 -14.96 -2.59
CA ASN A 393 -23.24 -15.33 -1.35
C ASN A 393 -22.81 -16.53 -0.50
N GLY A 394 -22.38 -16.23 0.73
CA GLY A 394 -22.40 -17.15 1.86
C GLY A 394 -21.61 -16.67 3.09
N ASN A 395 -22.28 -15.94 4.00
CA ASN A 395 -22.03 -15.74 5.45
C ASN A 395 -20.63 -15.37 6.00
N LYS A 396 -20.64 -14.26 6.77
CA LYS A 396 -19.59 -13.74 7.66
C LYS A 396 -19.13 -14.75 8.72
N ILE A 397 -17.83 -14.76 9.03
CA ILE A 397 -17.31 -14.93 10.40
C ILE A 397 -16.22 -13.87 10.66
N HIS A 398 -16.26 -13.39 11.91
CA HIS A 398 -15.61 -12.26 12.56
C HIS A 398 -14.08 -12.16 12.55
N GLY A 399 -13.63 -10.89 12.66
CA GLY A 399 -12.56 -10.48 13.57
C GLY A 399 -11.17 -10.37 12.94
N ILE A 400 -10.44 -9.33 13.36
CA ILE A 400 -8.99 -9.03 13.18
C ILE A 400 -8.69 -7.81 12.25
N SER A 401 -8.74 -6.64 12.89
CA SER A 401 -7.89 -5.43 12.80
C SER A 401 -7.46 -4.84 11.44
N GLU A 402 -7.88 -3.58 11.17
CA GLU A 402 -7.32 -2.68 10.13
C GLU A 402 -6.18 -1.80 10.70
N GLU A 403 -5.03 -2.42 10.97
CA GLU A 403 -3.75 -1.78 10.65
C GLU A 403 -3.52 -2.09 9.17
N ASN A 404 -3.16 -1.12 8.31
CA ASN A 404 -2.69 -1.48 6.97
C ASN A 404 -1.43 -2.32 7.15
N GLY A 405 -1.61 -3.65 7.09
CA GLY A 405 -0.60 -4.60 7.48
C GLY A 405 0.68 -4.38 6.72
N ARG A 406 1.82 -4.70 7.35
CA ARG A 406 3.17 -4.65 6.77
C ARG A 406 3.29 -5.25 5.35
N PHE A 407 2.37 -6.14 4.99
CA PHE A 407 2.29 -6.82 3.70
C PHE A 407 1.15 -6.32 2.79
N VAL A 408 0.66 -5.10 2.99
CA VAL A 408 -0.30 -4.47 2.07
C VAL A 408 0.48 -3.85 0.91
N PRO A 409 0.28 -4.31 -0.35
CA PRO A 409 0.98 -3.76 -1.50
C PRO A 409 0.56 -2.31 -1.79
N SER A 410 1.50 -1.49 -2.26
CA SER A 410 1.24 -0.10 -2.66
C SER A 410 0.32 -0.02 -3.89
N GLU A 411 -0.33 1.12 -4.13
CA GLU A 411 -1.16 1.34 -5.33
C GLU A 411 -0.39 1.09 -6.63
N ARG A 412 0.89 1.45 -6.65
CA ARG A 412 1.79 1.19 -7.78
C ARG A 412 1.92 -0.32 -8.06
N VAL A 413 2.17 -1.11 -7.03
CA VAL A 413 2.28 -2.57 -7.15
C VAL A 413 0.93 -3.18 -7.50
N LEU A 414 -0.17 -2.68 -6.92
CA LEU A 414 -1.52 -3.11 -7.28
C LEU A 414 -1.83 -2.83 -8.76
N GLY A 415 -1.43 -1.67 -9.28
CA GLY A 415 -1.56 -1.33 -10.70
C GLY A 415 -0.81 -2.29 -11.62
N LEU A 416 0.45 -2.62 -11.29
CA LEU A 416 1.23 -3.61 -12.05
C LEU A 416 0.67 -5.03 -11.91
N ARG A 417 0.22 -5.41 -10.72
CA ARG A 417 -0.40 -6.70 -10.45
C ARG A 417 -1.67 -6.87 -11.29
N ASN A 418 -2.51 -5.84 -11.33
CA ASN A 418 -3.74 -5.81 -12.12
C ASN A 418 -3.47 -5.95 -13.62
N LYS A 419 -2.50 -5.20 -14.14
CA LYS A 419 -2.05 -5.35 -15.54
C LYS A 419 -1.54 -6.76 -15.82
N LEU A 420 -0.70 -7.32 -14.94
CA LEU A 420 -0.17 -8.68 -15.10
C LEU A 420 -1.27 -9.72 -15.12
N ILE A 421 -2.20 -9.71 -14.17
CA ILE A 421 -3.27 -10.70 -14.16
C ILE A 421 -4.09 -10.56 -15.46
N LYS A 422 -4.30 -9.34 -15.98
CA LYS A 422 -5.04 -9.06 -17.23
C LYS A 422 -4.34 -9.67 -18.42
N PHE A 423 -3.04 -9.46 -18.48
CA PHE A 423 -2.18 -10.09 -19.47
C PHE A 423 -2.22 -11.62 -19.36
N MET A 424 -2.21 -12.17 -18.14
CA MET A 424 -2.28 -13.63 -17.93
C MET A 424 -3.58 -14.21 -18.50
N GLU A 425 -4.72 -13.59 -18.23
CA GLU A 425 -6.03 -14.07 -18.68
C GLU A 425 -6.29 -13.86 -20.16
N ASP A 426 -5.96 -12.67 -20.68
CA ASP A 426 -6.24 -12.31 -22.06
C ASP A 426 -5.25 -12.98 -23.03
N HIS A 427 -4.05 -13.35 -22.57
CA HIS A 427 -2.95 -13.76 -23.45
C HIS A 427 -2.20 -15.02 -23.04
N ILE A 428 -1.83 -15.20 -21.77
CA ILE A 428 -0.99 -16.36 -21.38
C ILE A 428 -1.82 -17.64 -21.30
N TYR A 429 -2.85 -17.70 -20.45
CA TYR A 429 -3.64 -18.92 -20.26
C TYR A 429 -4.26 -19.46 -21.56
N PRO A 430 -4.79 -18.63 -22.48
CA PRO A 430 -5.27 -19.11 -23.76
C PRO A 430 -4.19 -19.77 -24.63
N MET A 431 -2.92 -19.33 -24.50
CA MET A 431 -1.79 -19.81 -25.31
C MET A 431 -1.09 -21.04 -24.76
N GLU A 432 -1.30 -21.39 -23.49
CA GLU A 432 -0.59 -22.51 -22.86
C GLU A 432 -0.76 -23.82 -23.62
N LYS A 433 -1.97 -24.10 -24.12
CA LYS A 433 -2.24 -25.32 -24.89
C LYS A 433 -1.37 -25.39 -26.16
N GLU A 434 -1.21 -24.28 -26.87
CA GLU A 434 -0.38 -24.22 -28.08
C GLU A 434 1.11 -24.31 -27.73
N PHE A 435 1.56 -23.73 -26.61
CA PHE A 435 2.92 -23.90 -26.13
C PHE A 435 3.23 -25.35 -25.77
N TYR A 436 2.31 -26.04 -25.06
CA TYR A 436 2.46 -27.47 -24.78
C TYR A 436 2.47 -28.32 -26.05
N LYS A 437 1.63 -27.98 -27.04
CA LYS A 437 1.61 -28.68 -28.33
C LYS A 437 2.95 -28.55 -29.06
N LEU A 438 3.56 -27.37 -29.06
CA LEU A 438 4.91 -27.19 -29.60
C LEU A 438 5.94 -27.99 -28.81
N ALA A 439 5.91 -27.90 -27.47
CA ALA A 439 6.85 -28.59 -26.58
C ALA A 439 6.80 -30.12 -26.70
N GLN A 440 5.65 -30.68 -27.10
CA GLN A 440 5.46 -32.11 -27.34
C GLN A 440 5.75 -32.54 -28.79
N SER A 441 6.08 -31.60 -29.68
CA SER A 441 6.34 -31.88 -31.09
C SER A 441 7.82 -32.17 -31.39
N ASP A 442 8.12 -32.57 -32.61
CA ASP A 442 9.50 -32.70 -33.09
C ASP A 442 10.22 -31.34 -33.21
N SER A 443 9.45 -30.24 -33.29
CA SER A 443 9.95 -28.86 -33.35
C SER A 443 10.10 -28.22 -31.97
N ARG A 444 10.06 -28.99 -30.88
CA ARG A 444 10.03 -28.47 -29.50
C ARG A 444 11.19 -27.54 -29.10
N TRP A 445 12.34 -27.66 -29.75
CA TRP A 445 13.51 -26.79 -29.52
C TRP A 445 13.48 -25.48 -30.33
N THR A 446 12.37 -25.19 -31.02
CA THR A 446 12.16 -23.93 -31.73
C THR A 446 11.37 -22.94 -30.87
N ILE A 447 11.40 -21.66 -31.25
CA ILE A 447 10.69 -20.60 -30.52
C ILE A 447 9.32 -20.40 -31.15
N HIS A 448 8.28 -20.40 -30.32
CA HIS A 448 6.93 -20.13 -30.78
C HIS A 448 6.79 -18.65 -31.22
N PRO A 449 6.32 -18.34 -32.46
CA PRO A 449 6.21 -16.95 -32.92
C PRO A 449 5.37 -16.05 -32.01
N GLU A 450 4.26 -16.58 -31.48
CA GLU A 450 3.44 -15.85 -30.52
C GLU A 450 4.18 -15.52 -29.21
N GLU A 451 5.18 -16.28 -28.78
CA GLU A 451 5.98 -15.93 -27.59
C GLU A 451 6.65 -14.56 -27.80
N GLU A 452 7.25 -14.34 -28.99
CA GLU A 452 7.90 -13.07 -29.33
C GLU A 452 6.87 -11.93 -29.48
N ARG A 453 5.71 -12.20 -30.07
CA ARG A 453 4.62 -11.21 -30.13
C ARG A 453 4.17 -10.79 -28.73
N LEU A 454 4.06 -11.75 -27.80
CA LEU A 454 3.67 -11.48 -26.42
C LEU A 454 4.73 -10.69 -25.65
N LYS A 455 6.02 -10.94 -25.88
CA LYS A 455 7.10 -10.12 -25.30
C LYS A 455 7.01 -8.66 -25.75
N GLU A 456 6.78 -8.42 -27.05
CA GLU A 456 6.61 -7.07 -27.57
C GLU A 456 5.37 -6.37 -27.00
N LEU A 457 4.29 -7.12 -26.75
CA LEU A 457 3.11 -6.59 -26.07
C LEU A 457 3.40 -6.26 -24.59
N ALA A 458 4.08 -7.16 -23.87
CA ALA A 458 4.47 -6.94 -22.48
C ALA A 458 5.36 -5.69 -22.34
N LYS A 459 6.30 -5.47 -23.26
CA LYS A 459 7.10 -4.23 -23.35
C LYS A 459 6.21 -2.99 -23.48
N LYS A 460 5.24 -3.00 -24.40
CA LYS A 460 4.30 -1.87 -24.62
C LYS A 460 3.46 -1.55 -23.38
N GLU A 461 3.11 -2.55 -22.58
CA GLU A 461 2.30 -2.36 -21.36
C GLU A 461 3.11 -1.98 -20.11
N GLY A 462 4.44 -1.95 -20.22
CA GLY A 462 5.37 -1.70 -19.12
C GLY A 462 5.55 -2.89 -18.18
N LEU A 463 5.34 -4.12 -18.68
CA LEU A 463 5.46 -5.38 -17.94
C LEU A 463 6.78 -6.10 -18.26
N TRP A 464 7.88 -5.35 -18.32
CA TRP A 464 9.18 -5.86 -18.78
C TRP A 464 10.28 -5.61 -17.74
N ASN A 465 11.19 -6.57 -17.55
CA ASN A 465 12.31 -6.47 -16.61
C ASN A 465 11.91 -6.05 -15.18
N LEU A 466 10.74 -6.50 -14.72
CA LEU A 466 10.13 -6.10 -13.45
C LEU A 466 10.96 -6.47 -12.21
N PHE A 467 11.94 -7.36 -12.36
CA PHE A 467 12.80 -7.86 -11.29
C PHE A 467 13.96 -6.92 -10.92
N ILE A 468 14.28 -5.92 -11.75
CA ILE A 468 15.46 -5.08 -11.56
C ILE A 468 15.21 -4.08 -10.42
N PRO A 469 16.00 -4.11 -9.33
CA PRO A 469 15.84 -3.17 -8.24
C PRO A 469 16.43 -1.79 -8.59
N PHE A 470 15.96 -0.76 -7.88
CA PHE A 470 16.31 0.64 -8.14
C PHE A 470 17.82 0.93 -8.11
N ASP A 471 18.57 0.30 -7.19
CA ASP A 471 20.01 0.49 -7.03
C ASP A 471 20.80 -0.05 -8.23
N SER A 472 20.40 -1.21 -8.73
CA SER A 472 20.99 -1.91 -9.86
C SER A 472 20.69 -1.19 -11.17
N ALA A 473 19.45 -0.72 -11.34
CA ALA A 473 19.06 0.16 -12.43
C ALA A 473 19.90 1.45 -12.46
N SER A 474 20.11 2.07 -11.29
CA SER A 474 20.92 3.29 -11.16
C SER A 474 22.39 3.07 -11.54
N ARG A 475 23.00 1.95 -11.12
CA ARG A 475 24.38 1.59 -11.53
C ARG A 475 24.47 1.35 -13.03
N ALA A 476 23.54 0.58 -13.59
CA ALA A 476 23.52 0.24 -15.00
C ALA A 476 23.40 1.50 -15.87
N ARG A 477 22.53 2.43 -15.49
CA ARG A 477 22.37 3.71 -16.20
C ARG A 477 23.69 4.46 -16.34
N ARG A 478 24.45 4.62 -15.25
CA ARG A 478 25.77 5.30 -15.29
C ARG A 478 26.75 4.61 -16.23
N LEU A 479 26.85 3.28 -16.15
CA LEU A 479 27.86 2.52 -16.90
C LEU A 479 27.51 2.36 -18.39
N ILE A 480 26.22 2.32 -18.71
CA ILE A 480 25.71 2.14 -20.08
C ILE A 480 25.55 3.50 -20.80
N VAL A 481 25.12 4.56 -20.11
CA VAL A 481 24.78 5.88 -20.71
C VAL A 481 25.94 6.86 -20.66
N ASP A 482 26.63 7.04 -19.52
CA ASP A 482 27.70 8.05 -19.39
C ASP A 482 29.04 7.62 -20.05
N GLY A 483 29.13 6.37 -20.49
CA GLY A 483 30.39 5.75 -20.90
C GLY A 483 30.70 5.73 -22.40
N GLY A 484 29.77 5.93 -23.33
CA GLY A 484 30.09 5.68 -24.75
C GLY A 484 29.08 6.20 -25.76
N LYS A 485 29.61 6.78 -26.84
CA LYS A 485 28.89 7.18 -28.05
C LYS A 485 28.20 5.97 -28.70
N GLN A 486 26.92 5.69 -28.38
CA GLN A 486 25.85 5.32 -29.32
C GLN A 486 24.57 4.83 -28.60
N ALA A 487 23.46 5.50 -28.94
CA ALA A 487 22.16 4.92 -29.27
C ALA A 487 21.39 4.10 -28.20
N ILE A 488 20.98 4.73 -27.10
CA ILE A 488 19.68 4.42 -26.49
C ILE A 488 18.99 5.76 -26.20
N SER A 489 17.80 5.97 -26.76
CA SER A 489 17.01 7.18 -26.45
C SER A 489 16.68 7.20 -24.95
N GLU A 490 16.56 8.39 -24.35
CA GLU A 490 16.20 8.53 -22.93
C GLU A 490 14.93 7.75 -22.59
N ASN A 491 13.95 7.70 -23.52
CA ASN A 491 12.71 6.92 -23.38
C ASN A 491 12.89 5.39 -23.48
N GLY A 492 13.90 4.89 -24.21
CA GLY A 492 14.16 3.45 -24.36
C GLY A 492 14.95 2.85 -23.19
N THR A 493 15.78 3.67 -22.55
CA THR A 493 16.62 3.26 -21.41
C THR A 493 15.78 2.96 -20.17
N ASP A 494 14.71 3.73 -19.94
CA ASP A 494 13.80 3.54 -18.80
C ASP A 494 13.02 2.22 -18.87
N LEU A 495 12.64 1.79 -20.07
CA LEU A 495 11.92 0.52 -20.26
C LEU A 495 12.83 -0.70 -20.03
N LEU A 496 14.11 -0.62 -20.44
CA LEU A 496 15.06 -1.73 -20.27
C LEU A 496 15.49 -1.92 -18.83
N LEU A 497 15.55 -0.86 -18.02
CA LEU A 497 15.95 -0.95 -16.61
C LEU A 497 14.80 -1.31 -15.66
N GLY A 498 13.60 -1.54 -16.20
CA GLY A 498 12.45 -2.04 -15.45
C GLY A 498 11.86 -1.03 -14.48
N ALA A 499 10.96 -1.51 -13.62
CA ALA A 499 10.21 -0.66 -12.72
C ALA A 499 10.99 -0.24 -11.45
N GLY A 500 12.17 -0.79 -11.15
CA GLY A 500 12.88 -0.41 -9.92
C GLY A 500 12.09 -0.75 -8.65
N LEU A 501 11.60 -1.99 -8.56
CA LEU A 501 10.79 -2.49 -7.45
C LEU A 501 11.69 -3.01 -6.32
N SER A 502 11.19 -2.99 -5.08
CA SER A 502 11.81 -3.77 -4.00
C SER A 502 11.56 -5.28 -4.17
N ASN A 503 12.27 -6.13 -3.43
CA ASN A 503 12.03 -7.59 -3.47
C ASN A 503 10.62 -7.93 -3.00
N LEU A 504 10.11 -7.24 -1.96
CA LEU A 504 8.73 -7.39 -1.48
C LEU A 504 7.71 -6.99 -2.56
N GLU A 505 7.90 -5.83 -3.20
CA GLU A 505 7.02 -5.34 -4.26
C GLU A 505 7.00 -6.27 -5.47
N TYR A 506 8.17 -6.73 -5.92
CA TYR A 506 8.30 -7.69 -7.01
C TYR A 506 7.70 -9.06 -6.65
N GLY A 507 7.69 -9.43 -5.37
CA GLY A 507 7.11 -10.69 -4.92
C GLY A 507 5.63 -10.85 -5.22
N TYR A 508 4.85 -9.78 -5.11
CA TYR A 508 3.44 -9.79 -5.50
C TYR A 508 3.24 -10.04 -7.00
N LEU A 509 4.21 -9.62 -7.83
CA LEU A 509 4.17 -9.83 -9.28
C LEU A 509 4.64 -11.25 -9.65
N CYS A 510 5.65 -11.77 -8.94
CA CYS A 510 6.10 -13.16 -9.07
C CYS A 510 5.00 -14.16 -8.72
N GLU A 511 4.16 -13.89 -7.73
CA GLU A 511 3.00 -14.73 -7.41
C GLU A 511 2.05 -14.88 -8.61
N ILE A 512 1.84 -13.81 -9.38
CA ILE A 512 0.98 -13.87 -10.57
C ILE A 512 1.66 -14.64 -11.70
N MET A 513 2.91 -14.31 -12.01
CA MET A 513 3.67 -15.00 -13.06
C MET A 513 3.84 -16.49 -12.76
N GLY A 514 3.99 -16.86 -11.48
CA GLY A 514 4.15 -18.25 -11.04
C GLY A 514 2.94 -19.15 -11.29
N ARG A 515 1.78 -18.59 -11.64
CA ARG A 515 0.61 -19.37 -12.05
C ARG A 515 0.85 -20.10 -13.37
N SER A 516 1.86 -19.75 -14.16
CA SER A 516 2.20 -20.45 -15.40
C SER A 516 3.72 -20.65 -15.51
N VAL A 517 4.14 -21.83 -15.97
CA VAL A 517 5.56 -22.08 -16.30
C VAL A 517 6.06 -21.21 -17.46
N TRP A 518 5.15 -20.75 -18.32
CA TRP A 518 5.46 -19.98 -19.53
C TRP A 518 5.54 -18.47 -19.28
N ALA A 519 4.80 -17.95 -18.30
CA ALA A 519 4.63 -16.52 -18.06
C ALA A 519 5.94 -15.76 -17.78
N PRO A 520 6.86 -16.24 -16.90
CA PRO A 520 8.03 -15.46 -16.55
C PRO A 520 8.89 -15.06 -17.76
N GLN A 521 8.98 -15.92 -18.78
CA GLN A 521 9.76 -15.65 -19.99
C GLN A 521 9.16 -14.53 -20.84
N VAL A 522 7.84 -14.41 -20.89
CA VAL A 522 7.13 -13.35 -21.64
C VAL A 522 7.39 -11.96 -21.05
N PHE A 523 7.63 -11.87 -19.74
CA PHE A 523 7.92 -10.60 -19.05
C PHE A 523 9.44 -10.36 -18.83
N ASN A 524 10.29 -11.15 -19.48
CA ASN A 524 11.75 -11.23 -19.26
C ASN A 524 12.16 -11.40 -17.78
N CYS A 525 11.31 -12.09 -17.03
CA CYS A 525 11.43 -12.37 -15.61
C CYS A 525 11.72 -13.86 -15.35
N GLY A 526 12.17 -14.61 -16.36
CA GLY A 526 12.50 -16.04 -16.26
C GLY A 526 13.88 -16.32 -15.63
N ALA A 527 13.99 -17.44 -14.92
CA ALA A 527 15.30 -18.00 -14.58
C ALA A 527 15.83 -18.83 -15.77
N PRO A 528 17.15 -18.97 -15.96
CA PRO A 528 18.23 -18.41 -15.13
C PRO A 528 18.62 -16.96 -15.50
N ASP A 529 18.01 -16.38 -16.53
CA ASP A 529 18.41 -15.08 -17.09
C ASP A 529 18.33 -13.94 -16.08
N THR A 530 17.27 -13.86 -15.28
CA THR A 530 17.15 -12.88 -14.19
C THR A 530 18.37 -12.89 -13.26
N GLY A 531 18.76 -14.06 -12.76
CA GLY A 531 19.95 -14.20 -11.92
C GLY A 531 21.26 -13.88 -12.64
N ASN A 532 21.37 -14.22 -13.93
CA ASN A 532 22.54 -13.88 -14.75
C ASN A 532 22.64 -12.36 -15.01
N MET A 533 21.50 -11.72 -15.31
CA MET A 533 21.40 -10.27 -15.46
C MET A 533 21.75 -9.55 -14.16
N GLU A 534 21.30 -10.04 -13.00
CA GLU A 534 21.69 -9.50 -11.69
C GLU A 534 23.19 -9.59 -11.42
N VAL A 535 23.84 -10.70 -11.81
CA VAL A 535 25.30 -10.84 -11.69
C VAL A 535 26.01 -9.79 -12.54
N LEU A 536 25.61 -9.61 -13.80
CA LEU A 536 26.18 -8.59 -14.68
C LEU A 536 25.91 -7.18 -14.13
N LEU A 537 24.67 -6.89 -13.72
CA LEU A 537 24.25 -5.61 -13.12
C LEU A 537 25.04 -5.24 -11.86
N ARG A 538 25.58 -6.19 -11.11
CA ARG A 538 26.37 -5.95 -9.89
C ARG A 538 27.88 -5.96 -10.14
N TYR A 539 28.37 -6.89 -10.97
CA TYR A 539 29.79 -7.24 -11.04
C TYR A 539 30.40 -7.09 -12.44
N GLY A 540 29.57 -6.92 -13.48
CA GLY A 540 30.05 -6.74 -14.84
C GLY A 540 30.84 -5.45 -15.01
N ASN A 541 31.90 -5.52 -15.82
CA ASN A 541 32.59 -4.35 -16.38
C ASN A 541 31.83 -3.82 -17.61
N LYS A 542 32.24 -2.65 -18.11
CA LYS A 542 31.52 -1.95 -19.18
C LYS A 542 31.37 -2.80 -20.45
N GLU A 543 32.44 -3.44 -20.89
CA GLU A 543 32.46 -4.28 -22.10
C GLU A 543 31.50 -5.46 -21.93
N GLN A 544 31.52 -6.13 -20.78
CA GLN A 544 30.61 -7.22 -20.44
C GLN A 544 29.14 -6.77 -20.39
N LEU A 545 28.86 -5.57 -19.89
CA LEU A 545 27.50 -5.03 -19.88
C LEU A 545 26.96 -4.80 -21.29
N HIS A 546 27.76 -4.19 -22.16
CA HIS A 546 27.33 -3.93 -23.55
C HIS A 546 27.18 -5.22 -24.35
N GLU A 547 28.11 -6.15 -24.22
CA GLU A 547 28.11 -7.40 -24.99
C GLU A 547 27.00 -8.35 -24.54
N TRP A 548 26.78 -8.48 -23.22
CA TRP A 548 25.93 -9.54 -22.68
C TRP A 548 24.68 -9.01 -21.98
N LEU A 549 24.79 -7.99 -21.13
CA LEU A 549 23.63 -7.51 -20.35
C LEU A 549 22.60 -6.83 -21.25
N VAL A 550 23.01 -5.92 -22.14
CA VAL A 550 22.06 -5.18 -22.98
C VAL A 550 21.20 -6.12 -23.85
N PRO A 551 21.77 -7.10 -24.58
CA PRO A 551 20.95 -8.04 -25.35
C PRO A 551 20.04 -8.93 -24.49
N LEU A 552 20.44 -9.25 -23.25
CA LEU A 552 19.59 -9.96 -22.28
C LEU A 552 18.42 -9.09 -21.80
N LEU A 553 18.67 -7.81 -21.51
CA LEU A 553 17.63 -6.85 -21.11
C LEU A 553 16.63 -6.59 -22.24
N GLU A 554 17.07 -6.63 -23.50
CA GLU A 554 16.21 -6.52 -24.68
C GLU A 554 15.41 -7.81 -24.97
N GLY A 555 15.82 -8.93 -24.37
CA GLY A 555 15.25 -10.26 -24.60
C GLY A 555 15.67 -10.92 -25.93
N LYS A 556 16.72 -10.41 -26.58
CA LYS A 556 17.22 -10.92 -27.88
C LYS A 556 18.03 -12.21 -27.76
N ILE A 557 18.72 -12.37 -26.64
CA ILE A 557 19.49 -13.58 -26.32
C ILE A 557 19.00 -14.18 -25.00
N ARG A 558 19.40 -15.43 -24.74
CA ARG A 558 19.22 -16.13 -23.47
C ARG A 558 20.58 -16.51 -22.91
N SER A 559 20.58 -16.97 -21.67
CA SER A 559 21.77 -17.33 -20.93
C SER A 559 21.58 -18.60 -20.11
N GLY A 560 22.71 -19.21 -19.72
CA GLY A 560 22.74 -20.37 -18.82
C GLY A 560 23.66 -20.12 -17.62
N PHE A 561 23.45 -20.86 -16.54
CA PHE A 561 24.38 -20.89 -15.40
C PHE A 561 24.93 -22.28 -15.20
N ALA A 562 26.22 -22.44 -15.45
CA ALA A 562 26.88 -23.73 -15.49
C ALA A 562 27.76 -23.90 -14.24
N MET A 563 27.13 -24.36 -13.15
CA MET A 563 27.79 -24.60 -11.87
C MET A 563 27.87 -26.09 -11.54
N THR A 564 26.76 -26.79 -11.57
CA THR A 564 26.64 -28.20 -11.15
C THR A 564 27.44 -29.12 -12.06
N GLU A 565 28.12 -30.09 -11.45
CA GLU A 565 28.97 -31.08 -12.12
C GLU A 565 28.41 -32.49 -11.86
N PRO A 566 28.39 -33.39 -12.86
CA PRO A 566 27.84 -34.74 -12.68
C PRO A 566 28.72 -35.64 -11.80
N GLN A 567 30.03 -35.42 -11.79
CA GLN A 567 30.99 -36.30 -11.12
C GLN A 567 31.25 -35.97 -9.64
N VAL A 568 30.72 -34.83 -9.15
CA VAL A 568 30.90 -34.41 -7.75
C VAL A 568 29.59 -33.93 -7.12
N ALA A 569 29.49 -34.11 -5.80
CA ALA A 569 28.38 -33.60 -5.00
C ALA A 569 28.41 -32.06 -4.95
N SER A 570 27.74 -31.44 -5.93
CA SER A 570 27.76 -30.00 -6.18
C SER A 570 26.94 -29.17 -5.19
N SER A 571 26.23 -29.81 -4.26
CA SER A 571 25.55 -29.14 -3.14
C SER A 571 26.56 -28.46 -2.20
N ASP A 572 27.77 -29.02 -2.07
CA ASP A 572 28.94 -28.30 -1.56
C ASP A 572 29.71 -27.71 -2.75
N ALA A 573 29.57 -26.40 -2.95
CA ALA A 573 30.22 -25.67 -4.03
C ALA A 573 31.77 -25.74 -4.00
N THR A 574 32.37 -26.16 -2.87
CA THR A 574 33.82 -26.34 -2.77
C THR A 574 34.31 -27.58 -3.53
N ASN A 575 33.43 -28.54 -3.81
CA ASN A 575 33.72 -29.76 -4.56
C ASN A 575 33.84 -29.53 -6.07
N ILE A 576 33.38 -28.40 -6.61
CA ILE A 576 33.48 -28.07 -8.05
C ILE A 576 34.94 -28.24 -8.54
N GLU A 577 35.15 -28.94 -9.66
CA GLU A 577 36.48 -29.28 -10.19
C GLU A 577 36.76 -28.75 -11.59
N CYS A 578 35.75 -28.24 -12.31
CA CYS A 578 35.93 -27.60 -13.62
C CYS A 578 37.09 -26.60 -13.58
N SER A 579 38.09 -26.79 -14.43
CA SER A 579 39.35 -26.06 -14.41
C SER A 579 39.25 -24.82 -15.28
N ILE A 580 39.68 -23.67 -14.75
CA ILE A 580 39.82 -22.40 -15.47
C ILE A 580 41.30 -21.97 -15.36
N LYS A 581 42.12 -22.26 -16.36
CA LYS A 581 43.56 -21.96 -16.33
C LYS A 581 43.88 -20.70 -17.12
N ARG A 582 44.56 -19.74 -16.49
CA ARG A 582 45.04 -18.54 -17.18
C ARG A 582 46.22 -18.88 -18.10
N GLN A 583 46.18 -18.42 -19.34
CA GLN A 583 47.25 -18.51 -20.33
C GLN A 583 47.43 -17.13 -21.00
N GLY A 584 48.38 -16.35 -20.48
CA GLY A 584 48.62 -14.97 -20.93
C GLY A 584 47.36 -14.10 -20.81
N ASN A 585 46.84 -13.65 -21.95
CA ASN A 585 45.64 -12.79 -22.06
C ASN A 585 44.33 -13.59 -22.29
N SER A 586 44.34 -14.90 -22.01
CA SER A 586 43.19 -15.78 -22.17
C SER A 586 43.03 -16.75 -20.99
N TYR A 587 41.88 -17.40 -20.89
CA TYR A 587 41.63 -18.54 -20.02
C TYR A 587 41.25 -19.76 -20.85
N ILE A 588 41.73 -20.94 -20.42
CA ILE A 588 41.32 -22.24 -20.94
C ILE A 588 40.40 -22.91 -19.93
N VAL A 589 39.17 -23.22 -20.34
CA VAL A 589 38.14 -23.87 -19.53
C VAL A 589 38.01 -25.34 -19.92
N ASN A 590 38.07 -26.24 -18.94
CA ASN A 590 37.94 -27.68 -19.11
C ASN A 590 37.08 -28.30 -18.00
N GLY A 591 36.05 -29.06 -18.38
CA GLY A 591 35.21 -29.79 -17.43
C GLY A 591 33.85 -30.15 -17.99
N ASN A 592 33.04 -30.83 -17.18
CA ASN A 592 31.67 -31.18 -17.52
C ASN A 592 30.70 -30.49 -16.56
N LYS A 593 29.61 -29.95 -17.09
CA LYS A 593 28.52 -29.34 -16.34
C LYS A 593 27.21 -30.01 -16.73
N TRP A 594 26.26 -30.03 -15.82
CA TRP A 594 24.91 -30.53 -16.09
C TRP A 594 23.87 -29.71 -15.33
N TRP A 595 22.60 -29.89 -15.66
CA TRP A 595 21.51 -29.03 -15.18
C TRP A 595 21.73 -27.55 -15.52
N THR A 596 22.36 -27.27 -16.67
CA THR A 596 22.52 -25.90 -17.17
C THR A 596 21.21 -25.49 -17.85
N SER A 597 20.28 -24.95 -17.07
CA SER A 597 18.98 -24.49 -17.56
C SER A 597 19.12 -23.39 -18.62
N GLY A 598 18.26 -23.39 -19.63
CA GLY A 598 18.28 -22.40 -20.71
C GLY A 598 19.31 -22.66 -21.80
N ALA A 599 20.28 -23.56 -21.60
CA ALA A 599 21.31 -23.85 -22.61
C ALA A 599 20.82 -24.67 -23.79
N MET A 600 19.61 -25.24 -23.73
CA MET A 600 18.98 -25.89 -24.88
C MET A 600 18.25 -24.90 -25.80
N ASP A 601 17.96 -23.69 -25.31
CA ASP A 601 17.28 -22.67 -26.09
C ASP A 601 18.19 -22.19 -27.24
N PRO A 602 17.72 -22.14 -28.49
CA PRO A 602 18.54 -21.74 -29.64
C PRO A 602 19.03 -20.28 -29.56
N ARG A 603 18.39 -19.45 -28.72
CA ARG A 603 18.82 -18.07 -28.45
C ARG A 603 19.83 -17.98 -27.31
N CYS A 604 20.15 -19.07 -26.63
CA CYS A 604 21.18 -19.08 -25.59
C CYS A 604 22.52 -18.68 -26.22
N ARG A 605 23.11 -17.59 -25.75
CA ARG A 605 24.40 -17.11 -26.25
C ARG A 605 25.50 -17.15 -25.20
N VAL A 606 25.18 -16.91 -23.93
CA VAL A 606 26.20 -16.79 -22.88
C VAL A 606 25.94 -17.73 -21.70
N LEU A 607 26.99 -18.40 -21.26
CA LEU A 607 27.02 -19.17 -20.03
C LEU A 607 27.86 -18.42 -19.00
N ILE A 608 27.32 -18.25 -17.79
CA ILE A 608 28.13 -17.95 -16.61
C ILE A 608 28.63 -19.28 -16.05
N VAL A 609 29.92 -19.56 -16.20
CA VAL A 609 30.54 -20.82 -15.81
C VAL A 609 31.29 -20.64 -14.49
N MET A 610 31.02 -21.51 -13.51
CA MET A 610 31.79 -21.57 -12.26
C MET A 610 32.84 -22.69 -12.32
N GLY A 611 34.08 -22.38 -11.98
CA GLY A 611 35.19 -23.34 -11.96
C GLY A 611 36.34 -22.87 -11.08
N LYS A 612 37.32 -23.74 -10.85
CA LYS A 612 38.53 -23.45 -10.05
C LYS A 612 39.61 -22.78 -10.90
N THR A 613 40.07 -21.62 -10.45
CA THR A 613 41.23 -20.90 -11.02
C THR A 613 42.52 -21.23 -10.29
N ASP A 614 42.45 -21.51 -8.97
CA ASP A 614 43.60 -21.90 -8.15
C ASP A 614 43.20 -23.03 -7.20
N PHE A 615 43.76 -24.22 -7.41
CA PHE A 615 43.51 -25.41 -6.59
C PHE A 615 44.25 -25.38 -5.24
N SER A 616 45.23 -24.48 -5.09
CA SER A 616 46.06 -24.34 -3.89
C SER A 616 45.60 -23.22 -2.95
N ALA A 617 44.78 -22.28 -3.43
CA ALA A 617 44.22 -21.21 -2.62
C ALA A 617 43.35 -21.74 -1.46
N ALA A 618 43.06 -20.87 -0.49
CA ALA A 618 42.12 -21.19 0.58
C ALA A 618 40.76 -21.64 0.02
N LYS A 619 40.12 -22.64 0.64
CA LYS A 619 38.95 -23.38 0.13
C LYS A 619 37.82 -22.52 -0.48
N HIS A 620 37.56 -21.33 0.06
CA HIS A 620 36.51 -20.41 -0.41
C HIS A 620 37.00 -19.31 -1.38
N LYS A 621 38.25 -19.40 -1.84
CA LYS A 621 38.90 -18.51 -2.82
C LYS A 621 39.43 -19.25 -4.04
N GLN A 622 39.13 -20.55 -4.19
CA GLN A 622 39.62 -21.36 -5.31
C GLN A 622 38.82 -21.14 -6.60
N GLN A 623 37.54 -20.80 -6.46
CA GLN A 623 36.58 -20.71 -7.56
C GLN A 623 36.41 -19.29 -8.08
N SER A 624 36.18 -19.19 -9.38
CA SER A 624 35.85 -17.96 -10.09
C SER A 624 34.62 -18.18 -10.98
N MET A 625 34.03 -17.08 -11.47
CA MET A 625 33.02 -17.12 -12.53
C MET A 625 33.54 -16.47 -13.80
N ILE A 626 33.25 -17.07 -14.94
CA ILE A 626 33.71 -16.61 -16.25
C ILE A 626 32.58 -16.68 -17.27
N LEU A 627 32.51 -15.68 -18.16
CA LEU A 627 31.55 -15.63 -19.26
C LEU A 627 32.06 -16.46 -20.44
N VAL A 628 31.23 -17.36 -20.97
CA VAL A 628 31.58 -18.21 -22.10
C VAL A 628 30.45 -18.14 -23.13
N ASP A 629 30.76 -17.72 -24.36
CA ASP A 629 29.81 -17.83 -25.48
C ASP A 629 29.62 -19.31 -25.83
N VAL A 630 28.38 -19.77 -25.98
CA VAL A 630 28.07 -21.15 -26.36
C VAL A 630 28.65 -21.54 -27.72
N GLN A 631 28.93 -20.56 -28.59
CA GLN A 631 29.53 -20.75 -29.91
C GLN A 631 31.06 -20.87 -29.86
N THR A 632 31.68 -20.66 -28.70
CA THR A 632 33.13 -20.79 -28.54
C THR A 632 33.55 -22.24 -28.87
N PRO A 633 34.56 -22.47 -29.74
CA PRO A 633 35.06 -23.81 -30.03
C PRO A 633 35.40 -24.60 -28.75
N GLY A 634 34.92 -25.84 -28.69
CA GLY A 634 35.09 -26.72 -27.54
C GLY A 634 33.94 -26.73 -26.54
N VAL A 635 32.95 -25.82 -26.67
CA VAL A 635 31.67 -25.93 -25.96
C VAL A 635 30.79 -26.93 -26.69
N HIS A 636 30.28 -27.93 -25.96
CA HIS A 636 29.38 -28.93 -26.53
C HIS A 636 28.17 -29.15 -25.62
N ILE A 637 26.99 -28.73 -26.09
CA ILE A 637 25.71 -29.12 -25.51
C ILE A 637 25.47 -30.58 -25.90
N LYS A 638 25.48 -31.49 -24.93
CA LYS A 638 25.48 -32.94 -25.16
C LYS A 638 24.08 -33.50 -25.35
N ARG A 639 23.19 -33.18 -24.42
CA ARG A 639 21.81 -33.69 -24.39
C ARG A 639 20.95 -32.87 -23.43
N PRO A 640 19.62 -32.85 -23.63
CA PRO A 640 18.67 -32.41 -22.62
C PRO A 640 18.56 -33.44 -21.48
N LEU A 641 18.15 -32.95 -20.31
CA LEU A 641 17.81 -33.73 -19.12
C LEU A 641 16.31 -33.62 -18.86
N MET A 642 15.70 -34.72 -18.44
CA MET A 642 14.27 -34.77 -18.17
C MET A 642 13.97 -34.70 -16.68
N VAL A 643 12.87 -34.04 -16.34
CA VAL A 643 12.29 -33.96 -15.00
C VAL A 643 10.93 -34.64 -15.07
N PHE A 644 10.79 -35.84 -14.51
CA PHE A 644 9.55 -36.63 -14.56
C PHE A 644 8.95 -36.77 -15.98
N GLY A 645 9.79 -36.82 -17.00
CA GLY A 645 9.38 -36.93 -18.41
C GLY A 645 9.21 -35.60 -19.15
N PHE A 646 9.29 -34.45 -18.46
CA PHE A 646 9.34 -33.13 -19.09
C PHE A 646 10.79 -32.77 -19.44
N ASP A 647 11.04 -32.37 -20.70
CA ASP A 647 12.35 -31.85 -21.15
C ASP A 647 12.39 -30.31 -21.17
N ASP A 648 11.30 -29.66 -20.76
CA ASP A 648 11.11 -28.22 -20.63
C ASP A 648 11.46 -27.42 -21.88
N ALA A 649 11.30 -28.01 -23.06
CA ALA A 649 11.62 -27.35 -24.33
C ALA A 649 10.75 -26.10 -24.59
N PRO A 650 11.29 -25.03 -25.20
CA PRO A 650 12.67 -24.90 -25.70
C PRO A 650 13.69 -24.51 -24.62
N HIS A 651 13.26 -24.21 -23.39
CA HIS A 651 14.13 -23.76 -22.30
C HIS A 651 15.18 -24.83 -21.93
N GLY A 652 14.69 -26.00 -21.53
CA GLY A 652 15.44 -27.21 -21.22
C GLY A 652 16.54 -27.11 -20.16
N HIS A 653 17.13 -28.26 -19.88
CA HIS A 653 18.26 -28.43 -18.97
C HIS A 653 19.36 -29.23 -19.66
N ALA A 654 20.52 -28.63 -19.89
CA ALA A 654 21.58 -29.27 -20.65
C ALA A 654 22.67 -29.92 -19.78
N GLU A 655 23.17 -31.06 -20.26
CA GLU A 655 24.56 -31.48 -20.02
C GLU A 655 25.49 -30.76 -21.02
N VAL A 656 26.53 -30.11 -20.54
CA VAL A 656 27.47 -29.29 -21.33
C VAL A 656 28.90 -29.67 -21.00
N SER A 657 29.71 -30.02 -22.01
CA SER A 657 31.15 -30.26 -21.83
C SER A 657 31.97 -29.10 -22.39
N PHE A 658 33.00 -28.69 -21.66
CA PHE A 658 33.99 -27.70 -22.07
C PHE A 658 35.31 -28.43 -22.34
N LYS A 659 35.77 -28.42 -23.59
CA LYS A 659 37.03 -29.04 -24.03
C LYS A 659 37.96 -27.99 -24.62
N ASN A 660 38.95 -27.58 -23.85
CA ASN A 660 39.93 -26.56 -24.23
C ASN A 660 39.28 -25.26 -24.73
N VAL A 661 38.21 -24.83 -24.07
CA VAL A 661 37.47 -23.63 -24.44
C VAL A 661 38.32 -22.42 -24.08
N CYS A 662 38.75 -21.66 -25.09
CA CYS A 662 39.61 -20.49 -24.94
C CYS A 662 38.77 -19.20 -24.98
N VAL A 663 38.82 -18.40 -23.91
CA VAL A 663 38.12 -17.12 -23.81
C VAL A 663 39.08 -16.00 -23.39
N PRO A 664 38.82 -14.72 -23.77
CA PRO A 664 39.65 -13.59 -23.36
C PRO A 664 39.72 -13.44 -21.83
N ALA A 665 40.83 -12.88 -21.33
CA ALA A 665 41.00 -12.64 -19.89
C ALA A 665 39.92 -11.72 -19.30
N ASN A 666 39.40 -10.79 -20.11
CA ASN A 666 38.33 -9.87 -19.71
C ASN A 666 36.96 -10.56 -19.52
N ASN A 667 36.82 -11.85 -19.83
CA ASN A 667 35.59 -12.61 -19.56
C ASN A 667 35.45 -13.03 -18.10
N ILE A 668 36.50 -12.89 -17.28
CA ILE A 668 36.41 -13.15 -15.84
C ILE A 668 35.48 -12.12 -15.18
N LEU A 669 34.55 -12.58 -14.36
CA LEU A 669 33.65 -11.71 -13.61
C LEU A 669 34.30 -11.30 -12.29
N LEU A 670 34.39 -9.98 -12.04
CA LEU A 670 34.97 -9.34 -10.85
C LEU A 670 36.48 -9.58 -10.63
N GLY A 671 36.95 -10.82 -10.75
CA GLY A 671 38.34 -11.22 -10.60
C GLY A 671 38.49 -12.69 -10.18
N GLU A 672 39.73 -13.18 -10.20
CA GLU A 672 40.05 -14.55 -9.76
C GLU A 672 39.75 -14.74 -8.26
N GLY A 673 39.27 -15.93 -7.90
CA GLY A 673 38.92 -16.31 -6.53
C GLY A 673 37.64 -15.68 -5.97
N ARG A 674 36.88 -14.94 -6.79
CA ARG A 674 35.65 -14.24 -6.38
C ARG A 674 34.36 -15.02 -6.64
N GLY A 675 34.45 -16.30 -7.00
CA GLY A 675 33.29 -17.13 -7.38
C GLY A 675 32.26 -17.29 -6.26
N PHE A 676 32.70 -17.51 -5.02
CA PHE A 676 31.79 -17.63 -3.86
C PHE A 676 31.04 -16.33 -3.57
N GLU A 677 31.71 -15.19 -3.69
CA GLU A 677 31.10 -13.88 -3.47
C GLU A 677 30.00 -13.60 -4.48
N ILE A 678 30.27 -13.85 -5.77
CA ILE A 678 29.29 -13.67 -6.84
C ILE A 678 28.12 -14.65 -6.66
N ALA A 679 28.39 -15.91 -6.31
CA ALA A 679 27.35 -16.90 -6.05
C ALA A 679 26.42 -16.48 -4.89
N GLN A 680 26.97 -15.96 -3.79
CA GLN A 680 26.18 -15.47 -2.66
C GLN A 680 25.34 -14.24 -3.03
N GLY A 681 25.90 -13.31 -3.82
CA GLY A 681 25.19 -12.14 -4.32
C GLY A 681 24.01 -12.48 -5.23
N ARG A 682 24.19 -13.49 -6.09
CA ARG A 682 23.15 -14.02 -7.01
C ARG A 682 22.04 -14.79 -6.30
N LEU A 683 22.42 -15.73 -5.44
CA LEU A 683 21.49 -16.75 -4.93
C LEU A 683 20.54 -16.23 -3.84
N GLY A 684 20.73 -15.03 -3.30
CA GLY A 684 19.82 -14.44 -2.32
C GLY A 684 18.44 -14.10 -2.91
N PRO A 685 18.35 -13.07 -3.78
CA PRO A 685 17.10 -12.67 -4.44
C PRO A 685 16.49 -13.79 -5.29
N GLY A 686 17.31 -14.51 -6.07
CA GLY A 686 16.86 -15.59 -6.94
C GLY A 686 16.06 -16.69 -6.21
N ARG A 687 16.49 -17.08 -5.00
CA ARG A 687 15.76 -18.04 -4.16
C ARG A 687 14.36 -17.55 -3.82
N LEU A 688 14.21 -16.27 -3.47
CA LEU A 688 12.91 -15.69 -3.14
C LEU A 688 12.00 -15.58 -4.37
N HIS A 689 12.54 -15.22 -5.54
CA HIS A 689 11.75 -15.20 -6.78
C HIS A 689 11.12 -16.56 -7.08
N HIS A 690 11.88 -17.65 -6.89
CA HIS A 690 11.33 -19.01 -7.00
C HIS A 690 10.26 -19.31 -5.95
N CYS A 691 10.48 -18.93 -4.68
CA CYS A 691 9.50 -19.12 -3.62
C CYS A 691 8.18 -18.38 -3.92
N MET A 692 8.26 -17.13 -4.38
CA MET A 692 7.10 -16.32 -4.73
C MET A 692 6.31 -16.92 -5.90
N ARG A 693 6.99 -17.43 -6.93
CA ARG A 693 6.33 -18.12 -8.05
C ARG A 693 5.64 -19.42 -7.60
N LEU A 694 6.20 -20.13 -6.62
CA LEU A 694 5.59 -21.34 -6.07
C LEU A 694 4.29 -21.06 -5.29
N ILE A 695 4.17 -19.90 -4.65
CA ILE A 695 2.87 -19.45 -4.10
C ILE A 695 1.84 -19.32 -5.23
N GLY A 696 2.23 -18.75 -6.36
CA GLY A 696 1.41 -18.64 -7.56
C GLY A 696 0.95 -19.98 -8.13
N ALA A 697 1.88 -20.92 -8.28
CA ALA A 697 1.60 -22.28 -8.74
C ALA A 697 0.61 -22.99 -7.80
N ALA A 698 0.82 -22.86 -6.49
CA ALA A 698 -0.08 -23.42 -5.48
C ALA A 698 -1.49 -22.79 -5.53
N GLU A 699 -1.61 -21.47 -5.71
CA GLU A 699 -2.91 -20.82 -5.87
C GLU A 699 -3.67 -21.29 -7.12
N ARG A 700 -2.96 -21.51 -8.23
CA ARG A 700 -3.56 -22.11 -9.42
C ARG A 700 -4.03 -23.55 -9.14
N GLY A 701 -3.23 -24.33 -8.43
CA GLY A 701 -3.61 -25.65 -7.93
C GLY A 701 -4.87 -25.61 -7.07
N MET A 702 -4.96 -24.70 -6.10
CA MET A 702 -6.14 -24.48 -5.25
C MET A 702 -7.38 -24.16 -6.08
N GLN A 703 -7.26 -23.24 -7.04
CA GLN A 703 -8.38 -22.84 -7.90
C GLN A 703 -8.89 -24.04 -8.72
N MET A 704 -7.99 -24.75 -9.41
CA MET A 704 -8.36 -25.91 -10.21
C MET A 704 -8.97 -27.03 -9.35
N MET A 705 -8.38 -27.30 -8.18
CA MET A 705 -8.88 -28.27 -7.22
C MET A 705 -10.31 -27.95 -6.78
N ALA A 706 -10.59 -26.71 -6.38
CA ALA A 706 -11.92 -26.29 -5.93
C ALA A 706 -12.96 -26.37 -7.07
N GLN A 707 -12.61 -25.88 -8.27
CA GLN A 707 -13.48 -25.96 -9.45
C GLN A 707 -13.82 -27.40 -9.82
N ARG A 708 -12.84 -28.30 -9.77
CA ARG A 708 -13.05 -29.72 -10.02
C ARG A 708 -13.92 -30.37 -8.95
N ALA A 709 -13.69 -30.04 -7.69
CA ALA A 709 -14.43 -30.61 -6.58
C ALA A 709 -15.92 -30.23 -6.59
N LEU A 710 -16.24 -29.00 -7.00
CA LEU A 710 -17.60 -28.48 -7.13
C LEU A 710 -18.34 -29.00 -8.36
N SER A 711 -17.63 -29.44 -9.40
CA SER A 711 -18.25 -29.87 -10.67
C SER A 711 -18.40 -31.39 -10.81
N ARG A 712 -17.68 -32.20 -10.01
CA ARG A 712 -17.65 -33.66 -10.15
C ARG A 712 -18.36 -34.38 -9.01
N LYS A 713 -19.21 -35.35 -9.35
CA LYS A 713 -19.87 -36.27 -8.40
C LYS A 713 -19.19 -37.63 -8.32
N VAL A 714 -19.05 -38.16 -7.12
CA VAL A 714 -18.60 -39.52 -6.79
C VAL A 714 -19.47 -40.06 -5.66
N PHE A 715 -19.90 -41.33 -5.77
CA PHE A 715 -20.76 -41.98 -4.76
C PHE A 715 -22.01 -41.14 -4.38
N GLY A 716 -22.67 -40.55 -5.38
CA GLY A 716 -23.91 -39.79 -5.19
C GLY A 716 -23.77 -38.35 -4.70
N LYS A 717 -22.56 -37.89 -4.33
CA LYS A 717 -22.29 -36.53 -3.85
C LYS A 717 -21.19 -35.84 -4.66
N PHE A 718 -21.12 -34.51 -4.64
CA PHE A 718 -19.97 -33.79 -5.15
C PHE A 718 -18.72 -34.12 -4.33
N ILE A 719 -17.53 -34.06 -4.93
CA ILE A 719 -16.28 -34.21 -4.19
C ILE A 719 -16.19 -33.16 -3.07
N ALA A 720 -16.69 -31.95 -3.32
CA ALA A 720 -16.79 -30.87 -2.34
C ALA A 720 -17.62 -31.22 -1.08
N GLU A 721 -18.49 -32.23 -1.15
CA GLU A 721 -19.34 -32.67 -0.04
C GLU A 721 -18.76 -33.88 0.71
N GLN A 722 -17.61 -34.40 0.27
CA GLN A 722 -16.93 -35.53 0.92
C GLN A 722 -16.16 -35.03 2.15
N GLY A 723 -16.39 -35.66 3.31
CA GLY A 723 -15.86 -35.18 4.58
C GLY A 723 -14.33 -35.09 4.66
N SER A 724 -13.60 -36.04 4.05
CA SER A 724 -12.13 -35.99 3.99
C SER A 724 -11.61 -34.83 3.15
N PHE A 725 -12.26 -34.53 2.01
CA PHE A 725 -11.84 -33.45 1.12
C PHE A 725 -11.91 -32.07 1.79
N LEU A 726 -12.96 -31.78 2.55
CA LEU A 726 -13.12 -30.50 3.25
C LEU A 726 -11.96 -30.23 4.23
N ALA A 727 -11.49 -31.26 4.94
CA ALA A 727 -10.35 -31.13 5.84
C ALA A 727 -9.04 -30.92 5.06
N ASP A 728 -8.85 -31.62 3.95
CA ASP A 728 -7.61 -31.55 3.18
C ASP A 728 -7.47 -30.22 2.42
N VAL A 729 -8.53 -29.70 1.82
CA VAL A 729 -8.51 -28.36 1.19
C VAL A 729 -8.26 -27.25 2.22
N ALA A 730 -8.77 -27.40 3.44
CA ALA A 730 -8.51 -26.46 4.53
C ALA A 730 -7.03 -26.48 4.94
N LYS A 731 -6.40 -27.67 5.10
CA LYS A 731 -4.96 -27.80 5.37
C LYS A 731 -4.13 -27.15 4.25
N CYS A 732 -4.49 -27.39 2.98
CA CYS A 732 -3.85 -26.75 1.84
C CYS A 732 -3.89 -25.22 1.93
N ARG A 733 -5.06 -24.63 2.23
CA ARG A 733 -5.18 -23.17 2.38
C ARG A 733 -4.33 -22.64 3.55
N ILE A 734 -4.36 -23.29 4.71
CA ILE A 734 -3.57 -22.89 5.88
C ILE A 734 -2.07 -22.89 5.56
N GLU A 735 -1.58 -23.98 4.96
CA GLU A 735 -0.16 -24.12 4.60
C GLU A 735 0.29 -23.10 3.56
N LEU A 736 -0.57 -22.82 2.58
CA LEU A 736 -0.33 -21.81 1.56
C LEU A 736 -0.20 -20.41 2.19
N GLU A 737 -1.15 -19.98 3.03
CA GLU A 737 -1.09 -18.66 3.67
C GLU A 737 0.12 -18.53 4.61
N ARG A 738 0.40 -19.57 5.41
CA ARG A 738 1.58 -19.61 6.29
C ARG A 738 2.86 -19.38 5.50
N THR A 739 2.98 -20.07 4.37
CA THR A 739 4.17 -20.01 3.54
C THR A 739 4.26 -18.69 2.77
N ARG A 740 3.14 -18.13 2.31
CA ARG A 740 3.10 -16.78 1.71
C ARG A 740 3.65 -15.74 2.67
N LEU A 741 3.15 -15.70 3.91
CA LEU A 741 3.60 -14.72 4.91
C LEU A 741 5.09 -14.89 5.23
N LEU A 742 5.59 -16.12 5.33
CA LEU A 742 7.02 -16.39 5.51
C LEU A 742 7.86 -15.85 4.34
N VAL A 743 7.39 -16.02 3.10
CA VAL A 743 8.07 -15.53 1.90
C VAL A 743 8.05 -13.99 1.83
N LEU A 744 6.93 -13.35 2.16
CA LEU A 744 6.80 -11.89 2.21
C LEU A 744 7.69 -11.29 3.31
N GLU A 745 7.74 -11.92 4.49
CA GLU A 745 8.66 -11.55 5.57
C GLU A 745 10.12 -11.66 5.12
N ALA A 746 10.48 -12.74 4.41
CA ALA A 746 11.85 -12.93 3.91
C ALA A 746 12.24 -11.85 2.89
N ALA A 747 11.30 -11.45 2.02
CA ALA A 747 11.50 -10.39 1.04
C ALA A 747 11.68 -9.02 1.70
N ASP A 748 10.83 -8.70 2.68
CA ASP A 748 10.92 -7.45 3.44
C ASP A 748 12.22 -7.37 4.28
N GLN A 749 12.65 -8.47 4.91
CA GLN A 749 13.94 -8.51 5.60
C GLN A 749 15.12 -8.36 4.63
N LEU A 750 15.03 -8.94 3.44
CA LEU A 750 16.06 -8.76 2.41
C LEU A 750 16.15 -7.28 1.99
N ASP A 751 15.01 -6.62 1.78
CA ASP A 751 14.93 -5.20 1.44
C ASP A 751 15.52 -4.30 2.54
N ARG A 752 15.18 -4.55 3.81
CA ARG A 752 15.61 -3.69 4.94
C ARG A 752 17.02 -4.00 5.46
N LEU A 753 17.41 -5.26 5.53
CA LEU A 753 18.60 -5.73 6.26
C LEU A 753 19.70 -6.28 5.34
N GLY A 754 19.41 -6.49 4.06
CA GLY A 754 20.33 -7.08 3.09
C GLY A 754 20.52 -8.59 3.25
N ASN A 755 21.12 -9.19 2.22
CA ASN A 755 21.22 -10.64 2.05
C ASN A 755 21.93 -11.37 3.21
N LYS A 756 22.99 -10.77 3.76
CA LYS A 756 23.79 -11.40 4.83
C LYS A 756 22.98 -11.61 6.11
N THR A 757 22.16 -10.64 6.47
CA THR A 757 21.33 -10.67 7.69
C THR A 757 20.07 -11.51 7.46
N ALA A 758 19.44 -11.37 6.29
CA ALA A 758 18.23 -12.11 5.93
C ALA A 758 18.47 -13.61 5.60
N ARG A 759 19.73 -14.07 5.55
CA ARG A 759 20.10 -15.44 5.13
C ARG A 759 19.31 -16.56 5.83
N GLY A 760 18.99 -16.38 7.12
CA GLY A 760 18.27 -17.39 7.89
C GLY A 760 16.82 -17.54 7.43
N ILE A 761 16.13 -16.41 7.22
CA ILE A 761 14.73 -16.43 6.79
C ILE A 761 14.56 -16.78 5.32
N ILE A 762 15.52 -16.41 4.46
CA ILE A 762 15.57 -16.86 3.07
C ILE A 762 15.71 -18.40 3.01
N ALA A 763 16.56 -18.98 3.86
CA ALA A 763 16.68 -20.44 3.96
C ALA A 763 15.37 -21.10 4.42
N MET A 764 14.67 -20.51 5.41
CA MET A 764 13.36 -21.00 5.85
C MET A 764 12.33 -20.97 4.72
N ALA A 765 12.23 -19.85 3.99
CA ALA A 765 11.34 -19.71 2.83
C ALA A 765 11.67 -20.73 1.73
N LYS A 766 12.96 -20.95 1.43
CA LYS A 766 13.44 -21.88 0.41
C LYS A 766 13.09 -23.34 0.70
N VAL A 767 12.96 -23.72 1.97
CA VAL A 767 12.48 -25.06 2.35
C VAL A 767 10.94 -25.10 2.34
N ALA A 768 10.28 -24.09 2.90
CA ALA A 768 8.82 -24.10 3.08
C ALA A 768 8.05 -24.04 1.75
N ALA A 769 8.43 -23.13 0.85
CA ALA A 769 7.72 -22.87 -0.41
C ALA A 769 7.54 -24.09 -1.31
N PRO A 770 8.60 -24.85 -1.67
CA PRO A 770 8.43 -26.03 -2.54
C PRO A 770 7.66 -27.16 -1.85
N ASN A 771 7.84 -27.37 -0.55
CA ASN A 771 7.08 -28.40 0.18
C ASN A 771 5.59 -28.08 0.26
N MET A 772 5.23 -26.81 0.51
CA MET A 772 3.84 -26.35 0.47
C MET A 772 3.24 -26.52 -0.93
N ALA A 773 3.95 -26.07 -1.97
CA ALA A 773 3.44 -26.15 -3.34
C ALA A 773 3.21 -27.61 -3.77
N LEU A 774 4.11 -28.52 -3.42
CA LEU A 774 3.93 -29.96 -3.67
C LEU A 774 2.69 -30.50 -2.97
N MET A 775 2.48 -30.17 -1.69
CA MET A 775 1.31 -30.62 -0.95
C MET A 775 0.00 -30.17 -1.62
N VAL A 776 -0.07 -28.89 -2.01
CA VAL A 776 -1.26 -28.31 -2.65
C VAL A 776 -1.50 -28.90 -4.05
N LEU A 777 -0.44 -28.98 -4.87
CA LEU A 777 -0.54 -29.47 -6.24
C LEU A 777 -0.84 -30.96 -6.30
N ASP A 778 -0.27 -31.77 -5.39
CA ASP A 778 -0.55 -33.20 -5.29
C ASP A 778 -2.03 -33.44 -4.94
N MET A 779 -2.57 -32.70 -3.97
CA MET A 779 -4.00 -32.77 -3.64
C MET A 779 -4.87 -32.33 -4.84
N ALA A 780 -4.47 -31.28 -5.55
CA ALA A 780 -5.17 -30.84 -6.76
C ALA A 780 -5.19 -31.92 -7.84
N MET A 781 -4.07 -32.63 -8.06
CA MET A 781 -3.98 -33.77 -8.96
C MET A 781 -4.89 -34.91 -8.51
N GLN A 782 -4.90 -35.23 -7.21
CA GLN A 782 -5.74 -36.28 -6.64
C GLN A 782 -7.23 -36.00 -6.87
N VAL A 783 -7.69 -34.75 -6.70
CA VAL A 783 -9.09 -34.35 -6.99
C VAL A 783 -9.45 -34.48 -8.47
N HIS A 784 -8.48 -34.29 -9.37
CA HIS A 784 -8.69 -34.51 -10.80
C HIS A 784 -8.67 -35.99 -11.21
N GLY A 785 -8.18 -36.88 -10.34
CA GLY A 785 -7.97 -38.29 -10.63
C GLY A 785 -6.93 -38.47 -11.73
N ALA A 786 -7.13 -39.42 -12.65
CA ALA A 786 -6.19 -39.68 -13.74
C ALA A 786 -5.90 -38.44 -14.62
N ALA A 787 -6.86 -37.52 -14.76
CA ALA A 787 -6.66 -36.27 -15.52
C ALA A 787 -5.64 -35.33 -14.86
N GLY A 788 -5.41 -35.44 -13.54
CA GLY A 788 -4.38 -34.68 -12.83
C GLY A 788 -2.97 -35.10 -13.22
N LEU A 789 -2.81 -36.32 -13.74
CA LEU A 789 -1.54 -36.86 -14.23
C LEU A 789 -1.30 -36.57 -15.71
N SER A 790 -2.34 -36.22 -16.47
CA SER A 790 -2.26 -36.03 -17.92
C SER A 790 -1.89 -34.61 -18.31
N SER A 791 -1.53 -34.43 -19.58
CA SER A 791 -1.28 -33.12 -20.19
C SER A 791 -2.55 -32.30 -20.47
N ASP A 792 -3.74 -32.82 -20.13
CA ASP A 792 -4.99 -32.05 -20.24
C ASP A 792 -5.08 -30.96 -19.17
N THR A 793 -4.24 -31.04 -18.14
CA THR A 793 -4.10 -30.04 -17.09
C THR A 793 -2.64 -29.61 -16.96
N VAL A 794 -2.42 -28.44 -16.35
CA VAL A 794 -1.07 -27.96 -16.05
C VAL A 794 -0.48 -28.53 -14.75
N LEU A 795 -1.26 -29.31 -14.00
CA LEU A 795 -0.95 -29.66 -12.61
C LEU A 795 0.32 -30.51 -12.49
N ALA A 796 0.47 -31.54 -13.33
CA ALA A 796 1.64 -32.42 -13.32
C ALA A 796 2.94 -31.64 -13.60
N HIS A 797 2.91 -30.70 -14.54
CA HIS A 797 4.09 -29.89 -14.87
C HIS A 797 4.43 -28.90 -13.73
N LEU A 798 3.43 -28.20 -13.18
CA LEU A 798 3.64 -27.33 -12.01
C LEU A 798 4.19 -28.11 -10.80
N TRP A 799 3.69 -29.33 -10.57
CA TRP A 799 4.17 -30.20 -9.51
C TRP A 799 5.63 -30.63 -9.75
N ALA A 800 5.96 -31.01 -10.98
CA ALA A 800 7.33 -31.36 -11.37
C ALA A 800 8.31 -30.19 -11.15
N THR A 801 7.92 -28.97 -11.54
CA THR A 801 8.68 -27.74 -11.25
C THR A 801 8.87 -27.51 -9.75
N ALA A 802 7.81 -27.68 -8.94
CA ALA A 802 7.89 -27.55 -7.49
C ALA A 802 8.83 -28.60 -6.88
N ARG A 803 8.82 -29.83 -7.41
CA ARG A 803 9.70 -30.91 -6.95
C ARG A 803 11.16 -30.62 -7.24
N THR A 804 11.46 -30.08 -8.42
CA THR A 804 12.80 -29.65 -8.82
C THR A 804 13.34 -28.57 -7.87
N LEU A 805 12.49 -27.65 -7.41
CA LEU A 805 12.89 -26.55 -6.52
C LEU A 805 13.22 -26.99 -5.07
N ARG A 806 13.03 -28.26 -4.70
CA ARG A 806 13.63 -28.84 -3.48
C ARG A 806 15.12 -29.18 -3.63
N ILE A 807 15.65 -29.12 -4.85
CA ILE A 807 17.03 -29.48 -5.20
C ILE A 807 17.76 -28.26 -5.79
N ALA A 808 17.15 -27.58 -6.75
CA ALA A 808 17.70 -26.39 -7.38
C ALA A 808 17.95 -25.25 -6.37
N ASP A 809 18.97 -24.43 -6.62
CA ASP A 809 19.47 -23.35 -5.74
C ASP A 809 19.82 -23.78 -4.30
N GLY A 810 20.13 -25.06 -4.13
CA GLY A 810 20.50 -25.70 -2.87
C GLY A 810 19.40 -26.64 -2.37
N PRO A 811 19.72 -27.91 -2.07
CA PRO A 811 18.78 -28.85 -1.50
C PRO A 811 18.23 -28.41 -0.15
N ASP A 812 17.02 -28.85 0.19
CA ASP A 812 16.36 -28.55 1.47
C ASP A 812 17.29 -28.82 2.66
N GLU A 813 18.04 -29.92 2.65
CA GLU A 813 18.93 -30.34 3.74
C GLU A 813 20.07 -29.34 3.99
N VAL A 814 20.57 -28.69 2.94
CA VAL A 814 21.61 -27.65 3.05
C VAL A 814 21.06 -26.39 3.73
N HIS A 815 19.81 -26.04 3.40
CA HIS A 815 19.13 -24.90 4.01
C HIS A 815 18.71 -25.19 5.45
N LEU A 816 18.21 -26.39 5.75
CA LEU A 816 17.95 -26.87 7.11
C LEU A 816 19.22 -26.82 7.98
N GLY A 817 20.36 -27.25 7.45
CA GLY A 817 21.64 -27.12 8.14
C GLY A 817 22.04 -25.67 8.43
N THR A 818 21.70 -24.74 7.53
CA THR A 818 21.91 -23.30 7.77
C THR A 818 21.01 -22.77 8.88
N ILE A 819 19.73 -23.12 8.87
CA ILE A 819 18.75 -22.72 9.89
C ILE A 819 19.19 -23.24 11.25
N ALA A 820 19.52 -24.53 11.37
CA ALA A 820 19.96 -25.15 12.62
C ALA A 820 21.22 -24.49 13.18
N LYS A 821 22.22 -24.17 12.33
CA LYS A 821 23.44 -23.49 12.76
C LYS A 821 23.15 -22.10 13.34
N LEU A 822 22.24 -21.34 12.72
CA LEU A 822 21.87 -20.01 13.20
C LEU A 822 21.11 -20.07 14.52
N GLU A 823 20.21 -21.04 14.67
CA GLU A 823 19.43 -21.21 15.89
C GLU A 823 20.33 -21.59 17.08
N LEU A 824 21.25 -22.53 16.87
CA LEU A 824 22.25 -22.90 17.88
C LEU A 824 23.22 -21.76 18.22
N GLN A 825 23.47 -20.82 17.30
CA GLN A 825 24.24 -19.62 17.59
C GLN A 825 23.48 -18.63 18.47
N ARG A 826 22.17 -18.47 18.25
CA ARG A 826 21.31 -17.61 19.09
C ARG A 826 21.26 -18.09 20.53
N ALA A 827 21.19 -19.40 20.75
CA ALA A 827 21.16 -19.99 22.09
C ALA A 827 22.48 -19.81 22.88
N LYS A 828 23.57 -19.40 22.24
CA LYS A 828 24.88 -19.14 22.87
C LYS A 828 25.12 -17.66 23.19
N LEU A 829 24.23 -16.78 22.74
CA LEU A 829 24.22 -15.34 23.04
C LEU A 829 23.27 -15.09 24.21
#